data_AF-A0A8H5Q1M3-F1
#
_entry.id   AF-A0A8H5Q1M3-F1
#
_cell.length_a   1.000
_cell.length_b   1.000
_cell.length_c   1.000
_cell.angle_alpha   90.00
_cell.angle_beta   90.00
_cell.angle_gamma   90.00
#
_symmetry.space_group_name_H-M   'P 1'
#
loop_
_entity.id
_entity.type
_entity.pdbx_description
1 polymer ?
#
loop_
_entity_poly.entity_id
_entity_poly.type
_entity_poly.pdbx_seq_one_letter_code
_entity_poly.pdbx_strand_id
1 'polypeptide(L)'
;MDYPSALADLIGKLADFVEESDDPIKEPSDPKGIFAHVKFGAAAGEIFEIPAMLFDRRLEWDTKIVVAVSESKKSMMDKNLMPRVGEMVRAAVRTGQPVRSDVVVYTYAELFTLLKSFRDPGFWNQASQNFCFPFTLLMIDVEPDFSAEFVLALNAATIFTKTFNDNQQNPNTTLRLTTMSSDPIHPFILKLFQRFHTVQFFELPEYEDNYAPELVYSTNLKTALRNIKRWIRDHDDNRKNTIITFCGEDIMPDEWRGDRFIQGFRQVQVIHPGILNLIKASNEDMLVSFPETFEADFKLEFSGNLHIVGSLTRRRRILDRQTGHEVEATLKLSKREREAQISAASWFEMDDTSVRFYAPDDYLTSPQFDFPRRMKFACEQIDGFVAAWTDLGDWPDETFDILHHVLNIDNAMADDNMDTIPSGTAADDGIDYYNINAALDRTWKRLEVQGLIGLNYTFGAAIPANRETFFHDLNQVTKYIGKAAHATALESTPKLSQLKMHLLAALWVGMKRLIQVDWRNNGNTNQEVRSLIGFSSTAKIARYGTLWSKLGLMEALWAKHGSGFCPNSTASQIIDGHISASTLARSNWMSYRQNISALAAREGVAMPSVDGFFLRDFEIREDEYDALCRHFMQAYSNQVAIVTKRGNRLIINDFASGQRLDYTADVLNLVDWAEITKKEGGSAVLGFYTAASRYPRGARTKISDWNWIPDRLWEEWDRTLKAAVQVGTEAFKTQGAIGQLSRARIYRLNPDEV
;
A
#
# COMPACT_ATOMS: atom_id res chain seq x y z
N MET A 1 -7.54 -5.15 -38.32
CA MET A 1 -6.07 -5.03 -38.23
C MET A 1 -5.64 -6.09 -37.22
N ASP A 2 -4.67 -6.95 -37.56
CA ASP A 2 -4.17 -7.94 -36.61
C ASP A 2 -3.32 -7.27 -35.50
N TYR A 3 -3.10 -7.96 -34.38
CA TYR A 3 -2.43 -7.41 -33.19
C TYR A 3 -1.02 -6.90 -33.52
N PRO A 4 -0.17 -7.66 -34.24
CA PRO A 4 1.17 -7.20 -34.59
C PRO A 4 1.17 -5.91 -35.42
N SER A 5 0.23 -5.75 -36.36
CA SER A 5 0.13 -4.53 -37.16
C SER A 5 -0.33 -3.33 -36.33
N ALA A 6 -1.29 -3.52 -35.42
CA ALA A 6 -1.77 -2.46 -34.54
C ALA A 6 -0.68 -1.98 -33.58
N LEU A 7 0.09 -2.92 -33.03
CA LEU A 7 1.23 -2.62 -32.18
C LEU A 7 2.36 -1.92 -32.96
N ALA A 8 2.69 -2.37 -34.16
CA ALA A 8 3.70 -1.70 -35.00
C ALA A 8 3.32 -0.25 -35.38
N ASP A 9 2.04 0.01 -35.64
CA ASP A 9 1.49 1.35 -35.89
C ASP A 9 1.58 2.24 -34.64
N LEU A 10 1.19 1.71 -33.47
CA LEU A 10 1.33 2.38 -32.18
C LEU A 10 2.79 2.80 -31.92
N ILE A 11 3.72 1.87 -32.09
CA ILE A 11 5.16 2.11 -31.89
C ILE A 11 5.69 3.16 -32.88
N GLY A 12 5.15 3.23 -34.09
CA GLY A 12 5.48 4.28 -35.04
C GLY A 12 5.05 5.65 -34.58
N LYS A 13 3.80 5.78 -34.15
CA LYS A 13 3.28 7.04 -33.60
C LYS A 13 4.04 7.49 -32.36
N LEU A 14 4.43 6.56 -31.48
CA LEU A 14 5.28 6.85 -30.32
C LEU A 14 6.68 7.31 -30.71
N ALA A 15 7.30 6.68 -31.71
CA ALA A 15 8.61 7.12 -32.22
C ALA A 15 8.54 8.55 -32.80
N ASP A 16 7.48 8.86 -33.55
CA ASP A 16 7.24 10.19 -34.12
C ASP A 16 6.95 11.25 -33.05
N PHE A 17 6.39 10.85 -31.90
CA PHE A 17 6.17 11.73 -30.75
C PHE A 17 7.46 12.11 -30.03
N VAL A 18 8.42 11.18 -29.97
CA VAL A 18 9.75 11.44 -29.39
C VAL A 18 10.56 12.41 -30.27
N GLU A 19 10.33 12.42 -31.58
CA GLU A 19 10.99 13.31 -32.53
C GLU A 19 10.32 14.70 -32.57
N GLU A 20 11.08 15.76 -32.26
CA GLU A 20 10.75 17.11 -32.71
C GLU A 20 11.03 17.14 -34.23
N SER A 21 10.03 17.39 -35.07
CA SER A 21 10.27 17.27 -36.52
C SER A 21 11.17 18.40 -37.00
N ASP A 22 12.38 18.07 -37.41
CA ASP A 22 13.32 18.95 -38.13
C ASP A 22 12.90 19.20 -39.60
N ASP A 23 11.61 19.07 -39.94
CA ASP A 23 11.12 19.27 -41.31
C ASP A 23 10.63 20.72 -41.49
N PRO A 24 11.46 21.65 -42.03
CA PRO A 24 11.11 23.06 -42.20
C PRO A 24 9.95 23.29 -43.20
N ILE A 25 9.44 22.24 -43.85
CA ILE A 25 8.41 22.30 -44.88
C ILE A 25 7.01 22.01 -44.32
N LYS A 26 6.89 21.40 -43.13
CA LYS A 26 5.59 21.20 -42.48
C LYS A 26 5.35 22.33 -41.49
N GLU A 27 4.39 23.20 -41.79
CA GLU A 27 3.79 24.05 -40.76
C GLU A 27 3.41 23.17 -39.55
N PRO A 28 3.78 23.55 -38.32
CA PRO A 28 3.46 22.79 -37.13
C PRO A 28 1.93 22.86 -36.95
N SER A 29 1.23 21.85 -37.47
CA SER A 29 -0.23 21.81 -37.46
C SER A 29 -0.80 21.48 -36.08
N ASP A 30 0.06 21.24 -35.09
CA ASP A 30 -0.26 21.25 -33.67
C ASP A 30 1.08 21.34 -32.91
N PRO A 31 1.25 22.16 -31.87
CA PRO A 31 2.44 22.06 -31.03
C PRO A 31 2.47 20.63 -30.46
N LYS A 32 3.42 19.80 -30.92
CA LYS A 32 3.55 18.40 -30.45
C LYS A 32 3.66 18.45 -28.92
N GLY A 33 2.65 17.91 -28.25
CA GLY A 33 2.57 17.92 -26.79
C GLY A 33 3.77 17.28 -26.14
N ILE A 34 4.22 17.77 -24.97
CA ILE A 34 5.30 17.09 -24.21
C ILE A 34 4.78 15.92 -23.37
N PHE A 35 3.45 15.78 -23.30
CA PHE A 35 2.76 14.76 -22.52
C PHE A 35 1.92 13.83 -23.39
N ALA A 36 1.90 12.55 -23.02
CA ALA A 36 1.05 11.55 -23.67
C ALA A 36 0.50 10.49 -22.71
N HIS A 37 -0.47 9.74 -23.19
CA HIS A 37 -1.00 8.55 -22.54
C HIS A 37 -1.13 7.39 -23.53
N VAL A 38 -0.67 6.21 -23.12
CA VAL A 38 -0.77 4.96 -23.87
C VAL A 38 -1.75 4.04 -23.15
N LYS A 39 -2.90 3.79 -23.77
CA LYS A 39 -3.87 2.78 -23.34
C LYS A 39 -3.57 1.47 -24.06
N PHE A 40 -3.55 0.37 -23.31
CA PHE A 40 -3.23 -0.96 -23.83
C PHE A 40 -4.15 -2.03 -23.17
N GLY A 41 -4.19 -3.29 -23.62
CA GLY A 41 -4.93 -4.37 -22.98
C GLY A 41 -4.20 -4.99 -21.78
N ALA A 42 -4.90 -5.24 -20.67
CA ALA A 42 -4.28 -5.79 -19.45
C ALA A 42 -3.60 -7.18 -19.62
N ALA A 43 -3.92 -7.91 -20.69
CA ALA A 43 -3.62 -9.35 -20.83
C ALA A 43 -2.46 -9.70 -21.79
N ALA A 44 -1.81 -8.75 -22.47
CA ALA A 44 -0.88 -9.06 -23.57
C ALA A 44 0.60 -8.68 -23.35
N GLY A 45 1.06 -8.40 -22.12
CA GLY A 45 2.48 -8.12 -21.87
C GLY A 45 2.98 -6.76 -22.38
N GLU A 46 2.06 -5.92 -22.81
CA GLU A 46 2.32 -4.67 -23.50
C GLU A 46 3.15 -3.69 -22.67
N ILE A 47 3.06 -3.78 -21.34
CA ILE A 47 3.85 -2.97 -20.40
C ILE A 47 5.37 -3.11 -20.61
N PHE A 48 5.86 -4.27 -21.07
CA PHE A 48 7.27 -4.48 -21.45
C PHE A 48 7.47 -4.64 -22.97
N GLU A 49 6.46 -5.04 -23.72
CA GLU A 49 6.55 -5.13 -25.19
C GLU A 49 6.67 -3.74 -25.83
N ILE A 50 5.91 -2.75 -25.35
CA ILE A 50 5.92 -1.39 -25.89
C ILE A 50 7.31 -0.74 -25.73
N PRO A 51 7.93 -0.70 -24.53
CA PRO A 51 9.29 -0.17 -24.40
C PRO A 51 10.33 -0.94 -25.23
N ALA A 52 10.23 -2.27 -25.33
CA ALA A 52 11.17 -3.09 -26.09
C ALA A 52 11.11 -2.79 -27.59
N MET A 53 9.92 -2.73 -28.17
CA MET A 53 9.74 -2.44 -29.59
C MET A 53 10.08 -0.99 -29.93
N LEU A 54 9.78 -0.05 -29.01
CA LEU A 54 10.18 1.34 -29.18
C LEU A 54 11.71 1.48 -29.17
N PHE A 55 12.40 0.73 -28.30
CA PHE A 55 13.86 0.68 -28.27
C PHE A 55 14.44 0.12 -29.58
N ASP A 56 13.92 -1.01 -30.07
CA ASP A 56 14.35 -1.59 -31.34
C ASP A 56 14.22 -0.60 -32.51
N ARG A 57 13.09 0.12 -32.57
CA ARG A 57 12.86 1.15 -33.60
C ARG A 57 13.76 2.38 -33.46
N ARG A 58 14.23 2.68 -32.24
CA ARG A 58 15.05 3.86 -31.94
C ARG A 58 16.52 3.54 -31.68
N LEU A 59 16.95 2.29 -31.87
CA LEU A 59 18.26 1.78 -31.49
C LEU A 59 19.47 2.63 -31.97
N GLU A 60 19.37 3.14 -33.20
CA GLU A 60 20.40 3.97 -33.85
C GLU A 60 20.32 5.46 -33.49
N TRP A 61 19.25 5.87 -32.83
CA TRP A 61 18.98 7.25 -32.45
C TRP A 61 19.55 7.51 -31.06
N ASP A 62 19.94 8.75 -30.77
CA ASP A 62 20.43 9.13 -29.44
C ASP A 62 19.24 9.30 -28.46
N THR A 63 18.46 8.23 -28.26
CA THR A 63 17.23 8.21 -27.45
C THR A 63 17.40 7.41 -26.17
N LYS A 64 17.02 7.98 -25.03
CA LYS A 64 16.92 7.26 -23.75
C LYS A 64 15.46 6.99 -23.40
N ILE A 65 15.14 5.73 -23.11
CA ILE A 65 13.81 5.31 -22.63
C ILE A 65 13.93 4.99 -21.15
N VAL A 66 13.18 5.70 -20.33
CA VAL A 66 13.14 5.52 -18.88
C VAL A 66 11.78 4.99 -18.51
N VAL A 67 11.72 3.77 -17.96
CA VAL A 67 10.47 3.13 -17.56
C VAL A 67 10.36 3.15 -16.04
N ALA A 68 9.27 3.70 -15.50
CA ALA A 68 8.99 3.72 -14.07
C ALA A 68 7.76 2.87 -13.74
N VAL A 69 7.92 1.97 -12.77
CA VAL A 69 6.90 0.99 -12.37
C VAL A 69 6.86 0.80 -10.85
N SER A 70 5.86 0.08 -10.34
CA SER A 70 5.85 -0.33 -8.93
C SER A 70 7.00 -1.30 -8.61
N GLU A 71 7.40 -1.36 -7.34
CA GLU A 71 8.46 -2.28 -6.87
C GLU A 71 8.19 -3.74 -7.28
N SER A 72 6.93 -4.17 -7.20
CA SER A 72 6.51 -5.53 -7.59
C SER A 72 6.69 -5.82 -9.09
N LYS A 73 6.55 -4.80 -9.95
CA LYS A 73 6.67 -4.89 -11.41
C LYS A 73 8.10 -4.69 -11.90
N LYS A 74 8.97 -3.95 -11.18
CA LYS A 74 10.37 -3.72 -11.58
C LYS A 74 11.10 -5.01 -11.85
N SER A 75 10.98 -5.98 -10.94
CA SER A 75 11.65 -7.26 -11.12
C SER A 75 11.06 -8.14 -12.23
N MET A 76 9.83 -7.85 -12.69
CA MET A 76 9.29 -8.43 -13.92
C MET A 76 9.95 -7.79 -15.14
N MET A 77 10.10 -6.45 -15.14
CA MET A 77 10.80 -5.72 -16.21
C MET A 77 12.25 -6.19 -16.34
N ASP A 78 12.98 -6.32 -15.23
CA ASP A 78 14.37 -6.79 -15.24
C ASP A 78 14.52 -8.19 -15.83
N LYS A 79 13.48 -9.04 -15.72
CA LYS A 79 13.48 -10.41 -16.24
C LYS A 79 12.94 -10.56 -17.65
N ASN A 80 12.06 -9.67 -18.09
CA ASN A 80 11.36 -9.80 -19.38
C ASN A 80 11.80 -8.73 -20.40
N LEU A 81 11.92 -7.47 -19.96
CA LEU A 81 12.34 -6.35 -20.82
C LEU A 81 13.85 -6.37 -21.05
N MET A 82 14.65 -6.38 -19.98
CA MET A 82 16.10 -6.21 -20.09
C MET A 82 16.81 -7.32 -20.90
N PRO A 83 16.41 -8.60 -20.83
CA PRO A 83 16.99 -9.62 -21.71
C PRO A 83 16.70 -9.38 -23.19
N ARG A 84 15.48 -8.95 -23.54
CA ARG A 84 15.09 -8.60 -24.93
C ARG A 84 15.92 -7.43 -25.44
N VAL A 85 16.04 -6.36 -24.64
CA VAL A 85 16.93 -5.22 -24.94
C VAL A 85 18.37 -5.71 -25.17
N GLY A 86 18.88 -6.58 -24.29
CA GLY A 86 20.22 -7.15 -24.44
C GLY A 86 20.40 -8.01 -25.69
N GLU A 87 19.37 -8.74 -26.12
CA GLU A 87 19.37 -9.50 -27.38
C GLU A 87 19.39 -8.58 -28.60
N MET A 88 18.57 -7.52 -28.60
CA MET A 88 18.55 -6.49 -29.65
C MET A 88 19.92 -5.82 -29.78
N VAL A 89 20.54 -5.41 -28.67
CA VAL A 89 21.90 -4.84 -28.66
C VAL A 89 22.94 -5.84 -29.20
N ARG A 90 22.89 -7.11 -28.78
CA ARG A 90 23.81 -8.14 -29.30
C ARG A 90 23.61 -8.40 -30.79
N ALA A 91 22.37 -8.40 -31.26
CA ALA A 91 22.04 -8.58 -32.68
C ALA A 91 22.60 -7.42 -33.51
N ALA A 92 22.37 -6.19 -33.08
CA ALA A 92 22.90 -4.99 -33.73
C ALA A 92 24.44 -4.96 -33.78
N VAL A 93 25.10 -5.29 -32.66
CA VAL A 93 26.57 -5.38 -32.63
C VAL A 93 27.10 -6.44 -33.60
N ARG A 94 26.39 -7.58 -33.77
CA ARG A 94 26.77 -8.63 -34.73
C ARG A 94 26.61 -8.20 -36.18
N THR A 95 25.61 -7.37 -36.48
CA THR A 95 25.36 -6.84 -37.83
C THR A 95 26.15 -5.56 -38.13
N GLY A 96 26.92 -5.06 -37.17
CA GLY A 96 27.70 -3.81 -37.30
C GLY A 96 26.85 -2.54 -37.20
N GLN A 97 25.60 -2.67 -36.75
CA GLN A 97 24.68 -1.56 -36.55
C GLN A 97 25.06 -0.78 -35.27
N PRO A 98 25.11 0.57 -35.31
CA PRO A 98 25.43 1.37 -34.13
C PRO A 98 24.29 1.31 -33.11
N VAL A 99 24.64 1.18 -31.84
CA VAL A 99 23.70 1.30 -30.71
C VAL A 99 24.03 2.59 -29.97
N ARG A 100 23.11 3.55 -30.00
CA ARG A 100 23.26 4.86 -29.32
C ARG A 100 22.21 5.08 -28.24
N SER A 101 21.08 4.42 -28.38
CA SER A 101 19.99 4.45 -27.41
C SER A 101 20.27 3.65 -26.14
N ASP A 102 19.53 3.97 -25.08
CA ASP A 102 19.57 3.29 -23.78
C ASP A 102 18.16 3.06 -23.22
N VAL A 103 17.99 2.01 -22.40
CA VAL A 103 16.75 1.70 -21.67
C VAL A 103 17.07 1.46 -20.21
N VAL A 104 16.38 2.18 -19.32
CA VAL A 104 16.56 2.04 -17.87
C VAL A 104 15.21 1.87 -17.18
N VAL A 105 15.17 1.01 -16.17
CA VAL A 105 13.96 0.74 -15.37
C VAL A 105 14.18 1.20 -13.93
N TYR A 106 13.25 2.00 -13.41
CA TYR A 106 13.23 2.47 -12.03
C TYR A 106 11.93 2.07 -11.32
N THR A 107 11.98 1.90 -10.00
CA THR A 107 10.76 2.00 -9.21
C THR A 107 10.28 3.45 -9.15
N TYR A 108 9.01 3.70 -8.82
CA TYR A 108 8.53 5.07 -8.57
C TYR A 108 9.38 5.81 -7.52
N ALA A 109 9.72 5.14 -6.41
CA ALA A 109 10.55 5.73 -5.35
C ALA A 109 11.99 6.04 -5.84
N GLU A 110 12.59 5.16 -6.64
CA GLU A 110 13.90 5.39 -7.25
C GLU A 110 13.87 6.58 -8.22
N LEU A 111 12.84 6.67 -9.07
CA LEU A 111 12.68 7.80 -10.00
C LEU A 111 12.50 9.11 -9.23
N PHE A 112 11.62 9.14 -8.23
CA PHE A 112 11.39 10.34 -7.42
C PHE A 112 12.68 10.81 -6.73
N THR A 113 13.42 9.88 -6.11
CA THR A 113 14.70 10.19 -5.44
C THR A 113 15.75 10.69 -6.42
N LEU A 114 15.84 10.08 -7.61
CA LEU A 114 16.74 10.51 -8.67
C LEU A 114 16.41 11.94 -9.14
N LEU A 115 15.15 12.23 -9.45
CA LEU A 115 14.73 13.57 -9.88
C LEU A 115 14.91 14.61 -8.77
N LYS A 116 14.69 14.25 -7.51
CA LYS A 116 15.02 15.10 -6.35
C LYS A 116 16.52 15.41 -6.30
N SER A 117 17.38 14.43 -6.55
CA SER A 117 18.83 14.63 -6.56
C SER A 117 19.34 15.51 -7.71
N PHE A 118 18.52 15.73 -8.75
CA PHE A 118 18.84 16.63 -9.86
C PHE A 118 18.57 18.09 -9.55
N ARG A 119 17.86 18.37 -8.46
CA ARG A 119 17.43 19.71 -8.11
C ARG A 119 18.44 20.37 -7.18
N ASP A 120 19.07 21.44 -7.66
CA ASP A 120 19.75 22.43 -6.83
C ASP A 120 18.83 23.65 -6.66
N PRO A 121 19.00 24.49 -5.61
CA PRO A 121 18.17 25.68 -5.41
C PRO A 121 18.19 26.59 -6.65
N GLY A 122 17.07 26.66 -7.36
CA GLY A 122 16.87 27.53 -8.52
C GLY A 122 17.27 26.98 -9.89
N PHE A 123 17.97 25.84 -10.02
CA PHE A 123 18.30 25.26 -11.34
C PHE A 123 18.39 23.71 -11.36
N TRP A 124 18.56 23.11 -12.53
CA TRP A 124 18.79 21.67 -12.71
C TRP A 124 20.29 21.39 -12.81
N ASN A 125 20.82 20.51 -11.96
CA ASN A 125 22.27 20.31 -11.83
C ASN A 125 22.87 19.50 -12.99
N GLN A 126 24.20 19.36 -13.03
CA GLN A 126 24.90 18.67 -14.12
C GLN A 126 24.50 17.18 -14.26
N ALA A 127 24.11 16.51 -13.17
CA ALA A 127 23.69 15.12 -13.25
C ALA A 127 22.39 14.97 -14.05
N SER A 128 21.49 15.94 -13.98
CA SER A 128 20.27 15.99 -14.79
C SER A 128 20.56 16.12 -16.29
N GLN A 129 21.60 16.88 -16.65
CA GLN A 129 22.03 17.08 -18.03
C GLN A 129 22.63 15.79 -18.59
N ASN A 130 23.48 15.12 -17.81
CA ASN A 130 24.06 13.82 -18.19
C ASN A 130 23.00 12.72 -18.25
N PHE A 131 21.93 12.84 -17.47
CA PHE A 131 20.84 11.89 -17.49
C PHE A 131 20.01 11.98 -18.77
N CYS A 132 19.82 13.19 -19.30
CA CYS A 132 19.01 13.45 -20.49
C CYS A 132 19.86 13.31 -21.76
N PHE A 133 19.51 12.32 -22.58
CA PHE A 133 20.02 12.21 -23.95
C PHE A 133 19.36 13.28 -24.84
N PRO A 134 19.87 13.56 -26.06
CA PRO A 134 19.21 14.45 -27.02
C PRO A 134 17.70 14.21 -27.13
N PHE A 135 17.26 12.95 -27.04
CA PHE A 135 15.86 12.60 -26.84
C PHE A 135 15.71 11.71 -25.62
N THR A 136 14.85 12.08 -24.68
CA THR A 136 14.54 11.26 -23.51
C THR A 136 13.04 11.10 -23.36
N LEU A 137 12.57 9.86 -23.26
CA LEU A 137 11.18 9.52 -23.01
C LEU A 137 11.03 8.88 -21.63
N LEU A 138 10.31 9.56 -20.74
CA LEU A 138 9.85 8.99 -19.47
C LEU A 138 8.53 8.26 -19.71
N MET A 139 8.46 6.98 -19.38
CA MET A 139 7.27 6.14 -19.46
C MET A 139 6.89 5.69 -18.05
N ILE A 140 5.75 6.12 -17.53
CA ILE A 140 5.29 5.77 -16.17
C ILE A 140 4.07 4.85 -16.28
N ASP A 141 4.21 3.61 -15.82
CA ASP A 141 3.07 2.70 -15.64
C ASP A 141 2.13 3.29 -14.59
N VAL A 142 0.83 3.40 -14.89
CA VAL A 142 -0.13 4.02 -13.98
C VAL A 142 -0.53 3.00 -12.93
N GLU A 143 -0.22 3.31 -11.67
CA GLU A 143 -0.60 2.45 -10.57
C GLU A 143 -2.11 2.55 -10.30
N PRO A 144 -2.86 1.43 -10.32
CA PRO A 144 -4.30 1.43 -10.12
C PRO A 144 -4.76 2.03 -8.79
N ASP A 145 -3.89 2.02 -7.78
CA ASP A 145 -4.20 2.49 -6.43
C ASP A 145 -3.50 3.81 -6.08
N PHE A 146 -2.90 4.51 -7.06
CA PHE A 146 -2.27 5.84 -6.88
C PHE A 146 -1.47 5.94 -5.58
N SER A 147 -0.47 5.07 -5.40
CA SER A 147 0.36 5.14 -4.21
C SER A 147 1.03 6.52 -4.11
N ALA A 148 1.43 6.91 -2.90
CA ALA A 148 2.24 8.09 -2.66
C ALA A 148 3.52 8.07 -3.51
N GLU A 149 4.16 6.91 -3.65
CA GLU A 149 5.35 6.74 -4.50
C GLU A 149 5.03 7.10 -5.96
N PHE A 150 3.94 6.54 -6.51
CA PHE A 150 3.50 6.84 -7.87
C PHE A 150 3.18 8.32 -8.06
N VAL A 151 2.41 8.92 -7.16
CA VAL A 151 1.98 10.33 -7.28
C VAL A 151 3.17 11.29 -7.14
N LEU A 152 4.10 11.02 -6.22
CA LEU A 152 5.34 11.79 -6.06
C LEU A 152 6.20 11.69 -7.32
N ALA A 153 6.40 10.49 -7.85
CA ALA A 153 7.17 10.26 -9.06
C ALA A 153 6.52 10.93 -10.29
N LEU A 154 5.20 10.81 -10.44
CA LEU A 154 4.45 11.45 -11.52
C LEU A 154 4.58 12.98 -11.45
N ASN A 155 4.47 13.58 -10.26
CA ASN A 155 4.66 15.03 -10.10
C ASN A 155 6.06 15.46 -10.46
N ALA A 156 7.05 14.83 -9.84
CA ALA A 156 8.45 15.14 -10.08
C ALA A 156 8.79 15.03 -11.56
N ALA A 157 8.32 13.96 -12.23
CA ALA A 157 8.53 13.76 -13.66
C ALA A 157 7.81 14.81 -14.52
N THR A 158 6.58 15.20 -14.15
CA THR A 158 5.81 16.23 -14.88
C THR A 158 6.52 17.58 -14.81
N ILE A 159 6.89 18.01 -13.61
CA ILE A 159 7.57 19.29 -13.38
C ILE A 159 8.97 19.29 -14.01
N PHE A 160 9.72 18.20 -13.85
CA PHE A 160 11.01 18.03 -14.50
C PHE A 160 10.88 18.11 -16.02
N THR A 161 9.93 17.38 -16.63
CA THR A 161 9.68 17.40 -18.08
C THR A 161 9.34 18.81 -18.58
N LYS A 162 8.45 19.51 -17.89
CA LYS A 162 8.06 20.86 -18.28
C LYS A 162 9.24 21.84 -18.18
N THR A 163 9.82 21.96 -17.00
CA THR A 163 10.81 23.00 -16.70
C THR A 163 12.17 22.72 -17.30
N PHE A 164 12.53 21.46 -17.53
CA PHE A 164 13.77 21.11 -18.22
C PHE A 164 13.72 21.50 -19.69
N ASN A 165 12.60 21.26 -20.38
CA ASN A 165 12.40 21.70 -21.78
C ASN A 165 12.37 23.23 -21.91
N ASP A 166 11.85 23.95 -20.90
CA ASP A 166 11.88 25.42 -20.91
C ASP A 166 13.28 26.01 -20.65
N ASN A 167 14.19 25.22 -20.05
CA ASN A 167 15.50 25.70 -19.64
C ASN A 167 16.46 25.81 -20.84
N GLN A 168 16.76 27.05 -21.24
CA GLN A 168 17.67 27.39 -22.34
C GLN A 168 19.12 26.86 -22.16
N GLN A 169 19.48 26.31 -21.01
CA GLN A 169 20.79 25.69 -20.78
C GLN A 169 21.01 24.41 -21.61
N ASN A 170 19.95 23.76 -22.10
CA ASN A 170 20.05 22.54 -22.90
C ASN A 170 19.17 22.60 -24.16
N PRO A 171 19.46 23.47 -25.13
CA PRO A 171 18.59 23.71 -26.29
C PRO A 171 18.51 22.52 -27.27
N ASN A 172 19.35 21.50 -27.10
CA ASN A 172 19.45 20.34 -27.98
C ASN A 172 18.92 19.05 -27.33
N THR A 173 18.21 19.15 -26.20
CA THR A 173 17.61 18.00 -25.52
C THR A 173 16.10 18.15 -25.46
N THR A 174 15.39 17.09 -25.84
CA THR A 174 13.94 17.01 -25.75
C THR A 174 13.57 15.94 -24.73
N LEU A 175 12.79 16.32 -23.72
CA LEU A 175 12.23 15.42 -22.73
C LEU A 175 10.71 15.27 -22.97
N ARG A 176 10.21 14.05 -23.05
CA ARG A 176 8.77 13.76 -23.16
C ARG A 176 8.35 12.83 -22.02
N LEU A 177 7.11 12.97 -21.57
CA LEU A 177 6.52 12.11 -20.54
C LEU A 177 5.27 11.42 -21.05
N THR A 178 5.22 10.10 -20.91
CA THR A 178 4.09 9.25 -21.28
C THR A 178 3.64 8.45 -20.06
N THR A 179 2.34 8.42 -19.80
CA THR A 179 1.74 7.47 -18.86
C THR A 179 1.22 6.24 -19.61
N MET A 180 1.28 5.05 -19.02
CA MET A 180 0.81 3.83 -19.67
C MET A 180 -0.13 3.06 -18.75
N SER A 181 -1.28 2.59 -19.25
CA SER A 181 -2.19 1.78 -18.43
C SER A 181 -3.18 0.98 -19.27
N SER A 182 -3.84 0.00 -18.65
CA SER A 182 -4.96 -0.72 -19.27
C SER A 182 -6.28 0.04 -19.24
N ASP A 183 -6.36 1.07 -18.40
CA ASP A 183 -7.48 2.01 -18.30
C ASP A 183 -7.21 3.27 -19.16
N PRO A 184 -8.27 3.98 -19.61
CA PRO A 184 -8.13 5.33 -20.15
C PRO A 184 -7.42 6.29 -19.19
N ILE A 185 -6.88 7.40 -19.71
CA ILE A 185 -6.19 8.38 -18.86
C ILE A 185 -7.09 8.81 -17.70
N HIS A 186 -6.52 8.80 -16.49
CA HIS A 186 -7.27 9.26 -15.34
C HIS A 186 -7.48 10.79 -15.43
N PRO A 187 -8.70 11.33 -15.11
CA PRO A 187 -8.99 12.76 -15.22
C PRO A 187 -8.01 13.66 -14.47
N PHE A 188 -7.45 13.20 -13.35
CA PHE A 188 -6.41 13.95 -12.64
C PHE A 188 -5.10 14.06 -13.44
N ILE A 189 -4.61 12.95 -14.01
CA ILE A 189 -3.39 12.95 -14.83
C ILE A 189 -3.61 13.86 -16.04
N LEU A 190 -4.79 13.77 -16.64
CA LEU A 190 -5.19 14.62 -17.76
C LEU A 190 -5.17 16.10 -17.38
N LYS A 191 -5.81 16.49 -16.27
CA LYS A 191 -5.83 17.88 -15.80
C LYS A 191 -4.42 18.38 -15.47
N LEU A 192 -3.60 17.55 -14.81
CA LEU A 192 -2.21 17.88 -14.50
C LEU A 192 -1.40 18.14 -15.77
N PHE A 193 -1.50 17.28 -16.77
CA PHE A 193 -0.77 17.48 -18.03
C PHE A 193 -1.31 18.69 -18.80
N GLN A 194 -2.64 18.83 -18.91
CA GLN A 194 -3.32 19.95 -19.59
C GLN A 194 -3.03 21.31 -18.96
N ARG A 195 -2.67 21.35 -17.67
CA ARG A 195 -2.20 22.56 -17.01
C ARG A 195 -0.96 23.14 -17.67
N PHE A 196 -0.12 22.29 -18.24
CA PHE A 196 1.18 22.65 -18.79
C PHE A 196 1.24 22.53 -20.32
N HIS A 197 0.58 21.55 -20.93
CA HIS A 197 0.58 21.33 -22.37
C HIS A 197 -0.60 20.44 -22.85
N THR A 198 -0.90 20.48 -24.15
CA THR A 198 -1.75 19.47 -24.82
C THR A 198 -1.23 18.03 -24.58
N VAL A 199 -2.17 17.09 -24.47
CA VAL A 199 -1.89 15.66 -24.19
C VAL A 199 -2.19 14.83 -25.43
N GLN A 200 -1.25 13.99 -25.84
CA GLN A 200 -1.45 13.03 -26.93
C GLN A 200 -1.98 11.70 -26.41
N PHE A 201 -2.83 11.04 -27.20
CA PHE A 201 -3.43 9.75 -26.86
C PHE A 201 -3.04 8.69 -27.86
N PHE A 202 -2.59 7.56 -27.34
CA PHE A 202 -2.24 6.39 -28.11
C PHE A 202 -3.01 5.21 -27.53
N GLU A 203 -3.74 4.46 -28.36
CA GLU A 203 -4.56 3.35 -27.91
C GLU A 203 -4.25 2.12 -28.74
N LEU A 204 -3.93 1.02 -28.06
CA LEU A 204 -3.86 -0.31 -28.64
C LEU A 204 -5.24 -0.97 -28.53
N PRO A 205 -5.76 -1.60 -29.60
CA PRO A 205 -7.05 -2.29 -29.56
C PRO A 205 -7.06 -3.40 -28.51
N GLU A 206 -8.15 -3.51 -27.74
CA GLU A 206 -8.36 -4.63 -26.81
C GLU A 206 -8.53 -5.93 -27.61
N TYR A 207 -7.73 -6.95 -27.29
CA TYR A 207 -7.88 -8.31 -27.83
C TYR A 207 -8.64 -9.18 -26.83
N GLU A 208 -9.65 -9.92 -27.30
CA GLU A 208 -10.35 -10.90 -26.48
C GLU A 208 -9.37 -12.01 -26.07
N ASP A 209 -9.10 -12.11 -24.75
CA ASP A 209 -8.41 -13.26 -24.19
C ASP A 209 -9.36 -14.46 -24.31
N ASN A 210 -9.13 -15.31 -25.32
CA ASN A 210 -10.02 -16.41 -25.67
C ASN A 210 -9.98 -17.57 -24.64
N TYR A 211 -9.14 -17.47 -23.60
CA TYR A 211 -9.03 -18.50 -22.57
C TYR A 211 -10.04 -18.27 -21.44
N ALA A 212 -11.15 -19.03 -21.46
CA ALA A 212 -12.14 -19.03 -20.38
C ALA A 212 -12.08 -20.35 -19.60
N PRO A 213 -11.65 -20.36 -18.32
CA PRO A 213 -11.61 -21.57 -17.52
C PRO A 213 -13.01 -22.14 -17.22
N GLU A 214 -13.09 -23.44 -16.88
CA GLU A 214 -14.36 -24.05 -16.45
C GLU A 214 -14.87 -23.38 -15.16
N LEU A 215 -16.00 -22.67 -15.25
CA LEU A 215 -16.61 -22.01 -14.11
C LEU A 215 -17.33 -23.03 -13.21
N VAL A 216 -16.94 -23.09 -11.93
CA VAL A 216 -17.54 -23.95 -10.90
C VAL A 216 -18.23 -23.10 -9.85
N TYR A 217 -19.57 -23.17 -9.83
CA TYR A 217 -20.39 -22.41 -8.91
C TYR A 217 -19.99 -22.61 -7.43
N SER A 218 -19.61 -21.51 -6.79
CA SER A 218 -19.16 -21.47 -5.40
C SER A 218 -19.59 -20.16 -4.72
N THR A 219 -20.64 -20.22 -3.90
CA THR A 219 -21.23 -19.04 -3.22
C THR A 219 -20.32 -18.34 -2.22
N ASN A 220 -19.30 -19.04 -1.72
CA ASN A 220 -18.33 -18.51 -0.76
C ASN A 220 -17.08 -19.40 -0.73
N LEU A 221 -16.04 -18.91 -0.05
CA LEU A 221 -14.77 -19.61 0.13
C LEU A 221 -14.92 -21.01 0.73
N LYS A 222 -15.86 -21.24 1.67
CA LYS A 222 -16.08 -22.59 2.25
C LYS A 222 -16.65 -23.56 1.22
N THR A 223 -17.52 -23.09 0.34
CA THR A 223 -18.12 -23.89 -0.74
C THR A 223 -17.10 -24.18 -1.83
N ALA A 224 -16.27 -23.19 -2.20
CA ALA A 224 -15.14 -23.39 -3.10
C ALA A 224 -14.21 -24.49 -2.58
N LEU A 225 -13.77 -24.41 -1.32
CA LEU A 225 -12.91 -25.43 -0.71
C LEU A 225 -13.54 -26.82 -0.71
N ARG A 226 -14.85 -26.92 -0.43
CA ARG A 226 -15.57 -28.20 -0.48
C ARG A 226 -15.62 -28.77 -1.90
N ASN A 227 -15.83 -27.93 -2.90
CA ASN A 227 -15.88 -28.34 -4.30
C ASN A 227 -14.50 -28.79 -4.80
N ILE A 228 -13.43 -28.08 -4.42
CA ILE A 228 -12.04 -28.48 -4.70
C ILE A 228 -11.76 -29.87 -4.09
N LYS A 229 -12.04 -30.05 -2.79
CA LYS A 229 -11.86 -31.34 -2.08
C LYS A 229 -12.60 -32.49 -2.77
N ARG A 230 -13.84 -32.23 -3.20
CA ARG A 230 -14.65 -33.21 -3.91
C ARG A 230 -14.01 -33.56 -5.25
N TRP A 231 -13.62 -32.55 -6.03
CA TRP A 231 -13.04 -32.75 -7.35
C TRP A 231 -11.77 -33.58 -7.30
N ILE A 232 -10.82 -33.22 -6.42
CA ILE A 232 -9.54 -33.93 -6.26
C ILE A 232 -9.77 -35.39 -5.87
N ARG A 233 -10.73 -35.65 -4.98
CA ARG A 233 -11.07 -37.03 -4.58
C ARG A 233 -11.72 -37.82 -5.72
N ASP A 234 -12.57 -37.18 -6.51
CA ASP A 234 -13.35 -37.85 -7.55
C ASP A 234 -12.52 -38.03 -8.86
N HIS A 235 -11.43 -37.28 -9.03
CA HIS A 235 -10.54 -37.28 -10.20
C HIS A 235 -9.07 -37.54 -9.82
N ASP A 236 -8.82 -38.35 -8.77
CA ASP A 236 -7.48 -38.64 -8.27
C ASP A 236 -6.63 -39.35 -9.34
N ASP A 237 -5.89 -38.54 -10.11
CA ASP A 237 -5.08 -38.95 -11.26
C ASP A 237 -3.57 -38.95 -10.95
N ASN A 238 -3.22 -38.88 -9.66
CA ASN A 238 -1.85 -38.67 -9.16
C ASN A 238 -1.16 -37.41 -9.72
N ARG A 239 -1.92 -36.46 -10.29
CA ARG A 239 -1.36 -35.17 -10.70
C ARG A 239 -1.35 -34.21 -9.53
N LYS A 240 -0.36 -33.31 -9.57
CA LYS A 240 -0.23 -32.19 -8.64
C LYS A 240 -1.44 -31.26 -8.75
N ASN A 241 -1.96 -30.80 -7.62
CA ASN A 241 -3.02 -29.82 -7.52
C ASN A 241 -2.49 -28.47 -7.02
N THR A 242 -2.74 -27.41 -7.79
CA THR A 242 -2.43 -26.03 -7.38
C THR A 242 -3.72 -25.28 -7.14
N ILE A 243 -3.88 -24.70 -5.95
CA ILE A 243 -4.99 -23.81 -5.61
C ILE A 243 -4.47 -22.37 -5.64
N ILE A 244 -5.09 -21.51 -6.45
CA ILE A 244 -4.83 -20.07 -6.50
C ILE A 244 -5.91 -19.35 -5.72
N THR A 245 -5.52 -18.45 -4.82
CA THR A 245 -6.42 -17.54 -4.12
C THR A 245 -5.97 -16.10 -4.25
N PHE A 246 -6.93 -15.18 -4.30
CA PHE A 246 -6.68 -13.74 -4.28
C PHE A 246 -6.96 -13.19 -2.89
N CYS A 247 -5.93 -13.15 -2.04
CA CYS A 247 -6.05 -12.76 -0.62
C CYS A 247 -5.05 -11.67 -0.20
N GLY A 248 -4.43 -11.00 -1.17
CA GLY A 248 -3.59 -9.85 -0.87
C GLY A 248 -2.32 -10.26 -0.14
N GLU A 249 -2.09 -9.53 0.94
CA GLU A 249 -0.99 -9.76 1.85
C GLU A 249 -1.21 -10.93 2.83
N ASP A 250 -2.36 -11.64 2.77
CA ASP A 250 -2.58 -12.87 3.52
C ASP A 250 -2.21 -14.13 2.69
N ILE A 251 -1.60 -15.12 3.36
CA ILE A 251 -1.21 -16.41 2.74
C ILE A 251 -2.43 -17.26 2.34
N MET A 252 -3.54 -17.12 3.06
CA MET A 252 -4.77 -17.85 2.80
C MET A 252 -5.99 -17.10 3.39
N PRO A 253 -7.20 -17.39 2.90
CA PRO A 253 -8.41 -16.84 3.49
C PRO A 253 -8.58 -17.24 4.97
N ASP A 254 -9.11 -16.32 5.79
CA ASP A 254 -9.36 -16.55 7.22
C ASP A 254 -10.26 -17.79 7.44
N GLU A 255 -11.20 -18.06 6.54
CA GLU A 255 -12.17 -19.16 6.60
C GLU A 255 -11.56 -20.55 6.43
N TRP A 256 -10.38 -20.64 5.82
CA TRP A 256 -9.69 -21.90 5.55
C TRP A 256 -8.67 -22.26 6.63
N ARG A 257 -8.42 -21.35 7.58
CA ARG A 257 -7.44 -21.56 8.64
C ARG A 257 -7.82 -22.72 9.54
N GLY A 258 -6.83 -23.58 9.81
CA GLY A 258 -6.99 -24.78 10.62
C GLY A 258 -7.66 -25.95 9.90
N ASP A 259 -7.97 -25.82 8.61
CA ASP A 259 -8.46 -26.93 7.81
C ASP A 259 -7.31 -27.89 7.48
N ARG A 260 -7.43 -29.14 7.93
CA ARG A 260 -6.39 -30.18 7.78
C ARG A 260 -6.03 -30.48 6.32
N PHE A 261 -6.95 -30.26 5.39
CA PHE A 261 -6.68 -30.47 3.97
C PHE A 261 -5.68 -29.42 3.45
N ILE A 262 -5.92 -28.14 3.75
CA ILE A 262 -5.03 -27.04 3.33
C ILE A 262 -3.66 -27.13 4.02
N GLN A 263 -3.59 -27.72 5.22
CA GLN A 263 -2.30 -27.98 5.89
C GLN A 263 -1.40 -28.95 5.12
N GLY A 264 -1.97 -29.80 4.24
CA GLY A 264 -1.20 -30.70 3.38
C GLY A 264 -0.57 -30.02 2.16
N PHE A 265 -0.97 -28.79 1.84
CA PHE A 265 -0.48 -28.05 0.67
C PHE A 265 0.74 -27.21 1.06
N ARG A 266 1.71 -27.12 0.15
CA ARG A 266 2.77 -26.13 0.26
C ARG A 266 2.20 -24.73 0.04
N GLN A 267 2.31 -23.89 1.05
CA GLN A 267 1.78 -22.54 1.01
C GLN A 267 2.81 -21.58 0.46
N VAL A 268 2.44 -20.86 -0.59
CA VAL A 268 3.27 -19.91 -1.31
C VAL A 268 2.49 -18.60 -1.42
N GLN A 269 3.12 -17.50 -1.06
CA GLN A 269 2.55 -16.17 -1.28
C GLN A 269 3.39 -15.45 -2.32
N VAL A 270 2.75 -14.94 -3.36
CA VAL A 270 3.42 -14.22 -4.44
C VAL A 270 3.57 -12.76 -4.03
N ILE A 271 4.71 -12.46 -3.41
CA ILE A 271 5.14 -11.09 -3.08
C ILE A 271 6.16 -10.53 -4.09
N HIS A 272 6.72 -11.40 -4.94
CA HIS A 272 7.71 -11.03 -5.95
C HIS A 272 7.79 -12.11 -7.05
N PRO A 273 8.03 -11.74 -8.33
CA PRO A 273 8.07 -12.68 -9.47
C PRO A 273 9.11 -13.81 -9.36
N GLY A 274 10.14 -13.66 -8.53
CA GLY A 274 11.11 -14.73 -8.21
C GLY A 274 10.47 -15.97 -7.60
N ILE A 275 9.32 -15.82 -6.94
CA ILE A 275 8.55 -16.92 -6.35
C ILE A 275 7.89 -17.78 -7.44
N LEU A 276 7.68 -17.22 -8.64
CA LEU A 276 7.10 -17.95 -9.76
C LEU A 276 7.97 -19.11 -10.21
N ASN A 277 9.30 -18.98 -10.15
CA ASN A 277 10.21 -20.10 -10.45
C ASN A 277 10.08 -21.25 -9.44
N LEU A 278 9.75 -20.93 -8.18
CA LEU A 278 9.48 -21.93 -7.14
C LEU A 278 8.15 -22.65 -7.39
N ILE A 279 7.15 -21.95 -7.93
CA ILE A 279 5.89 -22.53 -8.39
C ILE A 279 6.14 -23.47 -9.59
N LYS A 280 6.95 -23.04 -10.57
CA LYS A 280 7.34 -23.84 -11.76
C LYS A 280 8.08 -25.12 -11.38
N ALA A 281 9.06 -25.04 -10.49
CA ALA A 281 9.95 -26.16 -10.18
C ALA A 281 9.39 -27.16 -9.14
N SER A 282 8.26 -26.85 -8.51
CA SER A 282 7.70 -27.71 -7.45
C SER A 282 6.88 -28.86 -8.03
N ASN A 283 6.99 -30.05 -7.46
CA ASN A 283 6.13 -31.22 -7.77
C ASN A 283 5.10 -31.52 -6.68
N GLU A 284 5.00 -30.67 -5.66
CA GLU A 284 4.10 -30.84 -4.50
C GLU A 284 2.77 -30.11 -4.73
N ASP A 285 1.69 -30.53 -4.08
CA ASP A 285 0.44 -29.77 -4.03
C ASP A 285 0.68 -28.37 -3.42
N MET A 286 0.15 -27.31 -4.05
CA MET A 286 0.43 -25.92 -3.65
C MET A 286 -0.82 -25.08 -3.42
N LEU A 287 -0.80 -24.28 -2.37
CA LEU A 287 -1.72 -23.15 -2.20
C LEU A 287 -0.94 -21.88 -2.49
N VAL A 288 -1.31 -21.18 -3.55
CA VAL A 288 -0.64 -19.97 -4.03
C VAL A 288 -1.57 -18.77 -3.83
N SER A 289 -1.16 -17.81 -3.01
CA SER A 289 -1.89 -16.55 -2.81
C SER A 289 -1.28 -15.43 -3.64
N PHE A 290 -2.11 -14.75 -4.43
CA PHE A 290 -1.77 -13.54 -5.19
C PHE A 290 -2.47 -12.31 -4.59
N PRO A 291 -1.91 -11.10 -4.80
CA PRO A 291 -2.62 -9.86 -4.56
C PRO A 291 -3.93 -9.78 -5.35
N GLU A 292 -4.99 -9.19 -4.79
CA GLU A 292 -6.31 -9.18 -5.43
C GLU A 292 -6.37 -8.36 -6.73
N THR A 293 -5.42 -7.44 -6.90
CA THR A 293 -5.26 -6.58 -8.07
C THR A 293 -4.07 -6.98 -8.94
N PHE A 294 -3.48 -8.15 -8.67
CA PHE A 294 -2.29 -8.62 -9.37
C PHE A 294 -2.59 -8.87 -10.84
N GLU A 295 -1.89 -8.14 -11.67
CA GLU A 295 -1.83 -8.36 -13.11
C GLU A 295 -0.43 -8.82 -13.45
N ALA A 296 -0.33 -9.92 -14.18
CA ALA A 296 0.93 -10.36 -14.71
C ALA A 296 0.75 -10.97 -16.08
N ASP A 297 1.81 -10.85 -16.87
CA ASP A 297 1.98 -11.59 -18.11
C ASP A 297 3.23 -12.46 -17.99
N PHE A 298 3.07 -13.62 -17.37
CA PHE A 298 4.05 -14.69 -17.45
C PHE A 298 3.32 -15.98 -17.76
N LYS A 299 3.94 -16.81 -18.59
CA LYS A 299 3.52 -18.19 -18.80
C LYS A 299 4.31 -19.12 -17.89
N LEU A 300 3.58 -19.87 -17.07
CA LEU A 300 4.07 -20.98 -16.28
C LEU A 300 3.79 -22.25 -17.08
N GLU A 301 4.86 -22.85 -17.63
CA GLU A 301 4.81 -24.25 -18.02
C GLU A 301 4.49 -25.06 -16.76
N PHE A 302 3.31 -25.66 -16.72
CA PHE A 302 2.81 -26.35 -15.54
C PHE A 302 2.23 -27.70 -15.93
N SER A 303 2.56 -28.74 -15.15
CA SER A 303 1.95 -30.06 -15.26
C SER A 303 1.14 -30.35 -14.00
N GLY A 304 -0.18 -30.40 -14.13
CA GLY A 304 -1.07 -30.70 -13.01
C GLY A 304 -2.50 -30.21 -13.21
N ASN A 305 -3.24 -30.02 -12.11
CA ASN A 305 -4.59 -29.47 -12.07
C ASN A 305 -4.56 -28.09 -11.39
N LEU A 306 -5.32 -27.14 -11.92
CA LEU A 306 -5.36 -25.77 -11.45
C LEU A 306 -6.77 -25.40 -10.94
N HIS A 307 -6.80 -24.89 -9.71
CA HIS A 307 -8.02 -24.46 -9.02
C HIS A 307 -7.92 -22.98 -8.65
N ILE A 308 -8.53 -22.09 -9.42
CA ILE A 308 -8.51 -20.65 -9.18
C ILE A 308 -9.76 -20.26 -8.39
N VAL A 309 -9.59 -19.65 -7.23
CA VAL A 309 -10.71 -19.19 -6.40
C VAL A 309 -10.81 -17.67 -6.48
N GLY A 310 -11.80 -17.20 -7.25
CA GLY A 310 -12.07 -15.78 -7.42
C GLY A 310 -12.49 -15.12 -6.11
N SER A 311 -11.99 -13.92 -5.86
CA SER A 311 -12.42 -13.08 -4.75
C SER A 311 -13.41 -12.04 -5.24
N LEU A 312 -14.45 -11.74 -4.45
CA LEU A 312 -15.34 -10.61 -4.73
C LEU A 312 -14.89 -9.31 -4.06
N THR A 313 -13.88 -9.40 -3.19
CA THR A 313 -13.47 -8.29 -2.34
C THR A 313 -11.96 -8.21 -2.20
N ARG A 314 -11.44 -6.99 -2.05
CA ARG A 314 -10.05 -6.74 -1.63
C ARG A 314 -10.02 -6.10 -0.26
N ARG A 315 -8.95 -6.35 0.50
CA ARG A 315 -8.68 -5.57 1.72
C ARG A 315 -7.82 -4.37 1.36
N ARG A 316 -8.21 -3.19 1.86
CA ARG A 316 -7.45 -1.96 1.65
C ARG A 316 -7.61 -1.04 2.84
N ARG A 317 -6.58 -0.27 3.19
CA ARG A 317 -6.72 0.80 4.17
C ARG A 317 -7.36 2.02 3.51
N ILE A 318 -8.33 2.62 4.17
CA ILE A 318 -9.05 3.80 3.69
C ILE A 318 -9.25 4.77 4.84
N LEU A 319 -9.50 6.05 4.56
CA LEU A 319 -10.03 6.95 5.57
C LEU A 319 -11.52 6.68 5.77
N ASP A 320 -11.89 6.20 6.94
CA ASP A 320 -13.27 5.94 7.31
C ASP A 320 -14.02 7.24 7.58
N ARG A 321 -15.20 7.40 6.97
CA ARG A 321 -16.07 8.55 7.21
C ARG A 321 -16.68 8.55 8.61
N GLN A 322 -17.00 7.37 9.17
CA GLN A 322 -17.67 7.27 10.48
C GLN A 322 -16.74 7.68 11.62
N THR A 323 -15.52 7.15 11.62
CA THR A 323 -14.52 7.47 12.65
C THR A 323 -13.63 8.65 12.29
N GLY A 324 -13.46 8.95 10.99
CA GLY A 324 -12.52 9.95 10.51
C GLY A 324 -11.07 9.46 10.43
N HIS A 325 -10.84 8.15 10.60
CA HIS A 325 -9.50 7.56 10.74
C HIS A 325 -9.21 6.49 9.70
N GLU A 326 -7.94 6.12 9.60
CA GLU A 326 -7.49 5.01 8.74
C GLU A 326 -8.03 3.67 9.27
N VAL A 327 -8.74 2.93 8.43
CA VAL A 327 -9.26 1.59 8.74
C VAL A 327 -8.98 0.65 7.56
N GLU A 328 -8.64 -0.60 7.84
CA GLU A 328 -8.63 -1.68 6.87
C GLU A 328 -10.08 -2.05 6.50
N ALA A 329 -10.55 -1.59 5.35
CA ALA A 329 -11.86 -1.92 4.82
C ALA A 329 -11.78 -3.09 3.84
N THR A 330 -12.79 -3.95 3.90
CA THR A 330 -13.04 -4.93 2.85
C THR A 330 -13.92 -4.28 1.79
N LEU A 331 -13.39 -4.11 0.59
CA LEU A 331 -14.00 -3.38 -0.52
C LEU A 331 -14.40 -4.35 -1.63
N LYS A 332 -15.55 -4.12 -2.29
CA LYS A 332 -15.91 -4.89 -3.50
C LYS A 332 -14.91 -4.64 -4.63
N LEU A 333 -14.59 -5.66 -5.42
CA LEU A 333 -13.78 -5.48 -6.64
C LEU A 333 -14.59 -4.83 -7.76
N SER A 334 -13.93 -4.12 -8.68
CA SER A 334 -14.53 -3.69 -9.96
C SER A 334 -14.69 -4.87 -10.92
N LYS A 335 -15.45 -4.69 -12.00
CA LYS A 335 -15.55 -5.69 -13.07
C LYS A 335 -14.18 -6.02 -13.67
N ARG A 336 -13.38 -4.99 -13.97
CA ARG A 336 -12.00 -5.16 -14.49
C ARG A 336 -11.09 -5.93 -13.54
N GLU A 337 -11.14 -5.65 -12.24
CA GLU A 337 -10.38 -6.41 -11.25
C GLU A 337 -10.80 -7.89 -11.22
N ARG A 338 -12.10 -8.18 -11.42
CA ARG A 338 -12.61 -9.55 -11.52
C ARG A 338 -12.20 -10.24 -12.82
N GLU A 339 -12.19 -9.52 -13.94
CA GLU A 339 -11.69 -10.00 -15.24
C GLU A 339 -10.19 -10.34 -15.16
N ALA A 340 -9.38 -9.50 -14.51
CA ALA A 340 -7.96 -9.78 -14.26
C ALA A 340 -7.72 -11.05 -13.41
N GLN A 341 -8.64 -11.38 -12.48
CA GLN A 341 -8.54 -12.64 -11.73
C GLN A 341 -8.90 -13.86 -12.58
N ILE A 342 -9.78 -13.71 -13.59
CA ILE A 342 -10.12 -14.78 -14.52
C ILE A 342 -8.97 -15.02 -15.49
N SER A 343 -8.33 -13.95 -15.98
CA SER A 343 -7.15 -14.06 -16.85
C SER A 343 -5.95 -14.69 -16.16
N ALA A 344 -5.95 -14.84 -14.83
CA ALA A 344 -4.93 -15.65 -14.14
C ALA A 344 -4.85 -17.10 -14.65
N ALA A 345 -5.91 -17.59 -15.29
CA ALA A 345 -5.93 -18.88 -15.96
C ALA A 345 -5.00 -18.92 -17.19
N SER A 346 -4.89 -17.81 -17.95
CA SER A 346 -4.02 -17.73 -19.13
C SER A 346 -2.52 -17.65 -18.77
N TRP A 347 -2.18 -17.49 -17.48
CA TRP A 347 -0.80 -17.61 -16.99
C TRP A 347 -0.24 -19.03 -17.07
N PHE A 348 -1.05 -20.05 -17.32
CA PHE A 348 -0.62 -21.44 -17.30
C PHE A 348 -0.79 -22.06 -18.69
N GLU A 349 0.28 -22.61 -19.26
CA GLU A 349 0.20 -23.35 -20.53
C GLU A 349 -0.40 -24.73 -20.29
N MET A 350 -1.73 -24.82 -20.28
CA MET A 350 -2.48 -26.01 -19.90
C MET A 350 -3.67 -26.27 -20.82
N ASP A 351 -4.07 -27.55 -20.91
CA ASP A 351 -5.35 -27.96 -21.50
C ASP A 351 -6.51 -27.44 -20.64
N ASP A 352 -7.49 -26.77 -21.25
CA ASP A 352 -8.68 -26.17 -20.66
C ASP A 352 -9.42 -27.10 -19.67
N THR A 353 -9.36 -28.41 -19.90
CA THR A 353 -10.00 -29.43 -19.03
C THR A 353 -9.41 -29.54 -17.62
N SER A 354 -8.20 -29.00 -17.42
CA SER A 354 -7.42 -29.07 -16.18
C SER A 354 -7.48 -27.79 -15.34
N VAL A 355 -8.19 -26.74 -15.81
CA VAL A 355 -8.29 -25.45 -15.13
C VAL A 355 -9.73 -25.14 -14.73
N ARG A 356 -9.94 -24.85 -13.44
CA ARG A 356 -11.26 -24.53 -12.88
C ARG A 356 -11.25 -23.21 -12.13
N PHE A 357 -12.27 -22.40 -12.38
CA PHE A 357 -12.49 -21.14 -11.70
C PHE A 357 -13.70 -21.23 -10.75
N TYR A 358 -13.47 -21.09 -9.46
CA TYR A 358 -14.48 -21.22 -8.41
C TYR A 358 -15.00 -19.83 -8.01
N ALA A 359 -16.24 -19.53 -8.38
CA ALA A 359 -16.87 -18.25 -8.07
C ALA A 359 -18.42 -18.36 -8.09
N PRO A 360 -19.15 -17.35 -7.58
CA PRO A 360 -20.61 -17.27 -7.73
C PRO A 360 -21.04 -17.11 -9.21
N ASP A 361 -22.28 -17.50 -9.53
CA ASP A 361 -22.84 -17.41 -10.90
C ASP A 361 -22.85 -15.97 -11.45
N ASP A 362 -22.94 -14.98 -10.57
CA ASP A 362 -22.96 -13.58 -10.90
C ASP A 362 -21.58 -12.91 -10.87
N TYR A 363 -20.47 -13.67 -10.86
CA TYR A 363 -19.14 -13.09 -10.66
C TYR A 363 -18.79 -11.96 -11.64
N LEU A 364 -19.08 -12.10 -12.94
CA LEU A 364 -18.91 -11.01 -13.93
C LEU A 364 -20.18 -10.18 -14.14
N THR A 365 -21.35 -10.80 -13.98
CA THR A 365 -22.66 -10.27 -14.37
C THR A 365 -23.42 -9.59 -13.23
N SER A 366 -22.92 -9.64 -11.97
CA SER A 366 -23.56 -9.00 -10.81
C SER A 366 -23.67 -7.50 -11.08
N PRO A 367 -24.87 -6.99 -11.39
CA PRO A 367 -25.03 -5.76 -12.13
C PRO A 367 -25.08 -4.51 -11.24
N GLN A 368 -24.78 -4.64 -9.94
CA GLN A 368 -25.12 -3.54 -9.03
C GLN A 368 -24.14 -2.37 -9.11
N PHE A 369 -22.88 -2.58 -9.50
CA PHE A 369 -21.83 -1.55 -9.39
C PHE A 369 -20.66 -1.79 -10.36
N ASP A 370 -20.80 -1.36 -11.62
CA ASP A 370 -19.68 -1.32 -12.57
C ASP A 370 -18.96 0.04 -12.42
N PHE A 371 -18.03 0.11 -11.46
CA PHE A 371 -17.19 1.29 -11.26
C PHE A 371 -15.84 1.07 -11.94
N PRO A 372 -15.23 2.10 -12.57
CA PRO A 372 -13.87 2.00 -13.10
C PRO A 372 -12.89 1.49 -12.04
N ARG A 373 -11.79 0.84 -12.47
CA ARG A 373 -10.73 0.39 -11.56
C ARG A 373 -10.34 1.57 -10.68
N ARG A 374 -10.45 1.38 -9.37
CA ARG A 374 -10.52 2.45 -8.38
C ARG A 374 -9.16 3.14 -8.19
N MET A 375 -8.84 4.04 -9.12
CA MET A 375 -7.73 4.99 -9.04
C MET A 375 -7.99 5.98 -7.91
N LYS A 376 -7.57 5.63 -6.71
CA LYS A 376 -7.68 6.46 -5.51
C LYS A 376 -6.35 6.52 -4.81
N PHE A 377 -5.91 7.71 -4.45
CA PHE A 377 -4.75 7.87 -3.59
C PHE A 377 -4.89 7.02 -2.32
N ALA A 378 -3.85 6.25 -2.00
CA ALA A 378 -3.80 5.40 -0.81
C ALA A 378 -3.91 6.26 0.45
N CYS A 379 -5.09 6.26 1.08
CA CYS A 379 -5.41 7.15 2.19
C CYS A 379 -4.49 6.95 3.40
N GLU A 380 -3.98 5.74 3.57
CA GLU A 380 -2.96 5.37 4.56
C GLU A 380 -1.61 6.06 4.35
N GLN A 381 -1.33 6.50 3.12
CA GLN A 381 -0.08 7.15 2.75
C GLN A 381 -0.17 8.68 2.79
N ILE A 382 -1.34 9.28 3.07
CA ILE A 382 -1.53 10.74 2.97
C ILE A 382 -0.57 11.46 3.92
N ASP A 383 -0.37 10.95 5.14
CA ASP A 383 0.53 11.57 6.13
C ASP A 383 1.98 11.59 5.64
N GLY A 384 2.48 10.46 5.14
CA GLY A 384 3.83 10.39 4.60
C GLY A 384 3.98 11.13 3.28
N PHE A 385 2.94 11.17 2.44
CA PHE A 385 2.93 11.92 1.19
C PHE A 385 3.01 13.42 1.40
N VAL A 386 2.20 13.96 2.31
CA VAL A 386 2.24 15.37 2.66
C VAL A 386 3.62 15.74 3.25
N ALA A 387 4.18 14.90 4.11
CA ALA A 387 5.55 15.07 4.59
C ALA A 387 6.59 15.00 3.45
N ALA A 388 6.49 14.05 2.53
CA ALA A 388 7.40 13.96 1.39
C ALA A 388 7.32 15.18 0.45
N TRP A 389 6.23 15.93 0.53
CA TRP A 389 6.00 17.12 -0.28
C TRP A 389 6.62 18.39 0.30
N THR A 390 6.67 18.54 1.64
CA THR A 390 7.40 19.66 2.26
C THR A 390 8.88 19.65 1.91
N ASP A 391 9.38 18.46 1.58
CA ASP A 391 10.71 18.14 1.08
C ASP A 391 11.01 18.68 -0.34
N LEU A 392 9.98 19.18 -1.03
CA LEU A 392 10.06 19.79 -2.36
C LEU A 392 10.05 21.33 -2.30
N GLY A 393 10.31 21.94 -1.14
CA GLY A 393 10.26 23.41 -0.97
C GLY A 393 11.16 24.21 -1.93
N ASP A 394 12.24 23.61 -2.45
CA ASP A 394 13.16 24.24 -3.42
C ASP A 394 12.76 24.01 -4.90
N TRP A 395 11.66 23.29 -5.14
CA TRP A 395 11.13 23.04 -6.48
C TRP A 395 10.30 24.24 -6.99
N PRO A 396 10.03 24.33 -8.30
CA PRO A 396 9.17 25.39 -8.86
C PRO A 396 7.79 25.44 -8.19
N ASP A 397 7.15 26.61 -8.11
CA ASP A 397 5.83 26.80 -7.48
C ASP A 397 4.76 25.88 -8.10
N GLU A 398 4.89 25.57 -9.39
CA GLU A 398 4.04 24.63 -10.13
C GLU A 398 4.07 23.22 -9.53
N THR A 399 5.10 22.88 -8.74
CA THR A 399 5.20 21.60 -8.02
C THR A 399 4.02 21.41 -7.09
N PHE A 400 3.42 22.47 -6.54
CA PHE A 400 2.25 22.39 -5.68
C PHE A 400 0.93 22.23 -6.46
N ASP A 401 0.96 22.23 -7.80
CA ASP A 401 -0.25 22.03 -8.62
C ASP A 401 -0.87 20.66 -8.35
N ILE A 402 -0.09 19.59 -8.18
CA ILE A 402 -0.66 18.30 -7.75
C ILE A 402 -1.36 18.42 -6.40
N LEU A 403 -0.91 19.23 -5.44
CA LEU A 403 -1.67 19.39 -4.19
C LEU A 403 -2.98 20.15 -4.44
N HIS A 404 -2.95 21.20 -5.25
CA HIS A 404 -4.16 21.90 -5.67
C HIS A 404 -5.11 21.04 -6.52
N HIS A 405 -4.67 19.91 -7.10
CA HIS A 405 -5.50 19.10 -7.99
C HIS A 405 -5.75 17.66 -7.51
N VAL A 406 -4.94 17.12 -6.59
CA VAL A 406 -5.16 15.87 -5.83
C VAL A 406 -5.99 16.15 -4.59
N LEU A 407 -5.72 17.25 -3.88
CA LEU A 407 -6.45 17.63 -2.65
C LEU A 407 -7.71 18.45 -2.93
N ASN A 408 -7.74 19.15 -4.06
CA ASN A 408 -8.76 20.13 -4.44
C ASN A 408 -9.39 19.75 -5.79
N ILE A 409 -9.84 18.50 -5.98
CA ILE A 409 -10.79 18.23 -7.07
C ILE A 409 -12.06 18.98 -6.69
N ASP A 410 -12.14 20.24 -7.10
CA ASP A 410 -13.21 21.15 -6.76
C ASP A 410 -14.57 20.51 -6.93
N ASN A 411 -15.45 20.90 -6.00
CA ASN A 411 -16.91 20.79 -6.02
C ASN A 411 -17.57 21.29 -7.33
N ALA A 412 -16.81 21.70 -8.36
CA ALA A 412 -17.25 22.39 -9.56
C ALA A 412 -17.81 21.48 -10.67
N MET A 413 -17.75 20.16 -10.53
CA MET A 413 -18.45 19.22 -11.43
C MET A 413 -19.61 18.48 -10.74
N ALA A 414 -19.96 18.89 -9.53
CA ALA A 414 -21.30 18.66 -8.98
C ALA A 414 -22.27 19.77 -9.44
N ASP A 415 -22.05 20.34 -10.63
CA ASP A 415 -23.13 20.91 -11.41
C ASP A 415 -23.85 19.74 -12.07
N ASP A 416 -25.15 19.65 -11.81
CA ASP A 416 -26.13 18.62 -12.23
C ASP A 416 -26.22 18.34 -13.75
N ASN A 417 -25.27 18.77 -14.57
CA ASN A 417 -25.32 18.75 -16.03
C ASN A 417 -24.19 17.95 -16.74
N MET A 418 -23.38 17.18 -16.01
CA MET A 418 -22.48 16.18 -16.61
C MET A 418 -22.85 14.78 -16.10
N ASP A 419 -23.67 14.07 -16.88
CA ASP A 419 -23.99 12.64 -16.78
C ASP A 419 -22.77 11.68 -16.85
N THR A 420 -21.54 12.19 -16.68
CA THR A 420 -20.30 11.50 -17.06
C THR A 420 -19.34 11.20 -15.92
N ILE A 421 -19.61 11.64 -14.69
CA ILE A 421 -18.84 11.20 -13.52
C ILE A 421 -19.76 10.34 -12.65
N PRO A 422 -19.60 8.99 -12.63
CA PRO A 422 -20.40 8.14 -11.78
C PRO A 422 -20.11 8.51 -10.32
N SER A 423 -21.02 9.23 -9.66
CA SER A 423 -21.03 9.36 -8.21
C SER A 423 -21.49 8.03 -7.64
N GLY A 424 -20.57 7.08 -7.57
CA GLY A 424 -20.83 5.80 -6.94
C GLY A 424 -20.80 5.94 -5.42
N THR A 425 -21.80 6.56 -4.82
CA THR A 425 -22.19 6.16 -3.47
C THR A 425 -22.75 4.75 -3.62
N ALA A 426 -22.00 3.72 -3.22
CA ALA A 426 -22.62 2.40 -3.08
C ALA A 426 -23.54 2.55 -1.89
N ALA A 427 -24.82 2.77 -2.18
CA ALA A 427 -25.77 3.27 -1.22
C ALA A 427 -26.19 2.18 -0.22
N ASP A 428 -25.26 1.37 0.31
CA ASP A 428 -25.50 0.30 1.28
C ASP A 428 -24.34 0.07 2.26
N ASP A 429 -23.12 0.56 2.00
CA ASP A 429 -21.93 0.28 2.82
C ASP A 429 -21.33 1.51 3.53
N GLY A 430 -21.85 2.71 3.24
CA GLY A 430 -21.43 3.97 3.87
C GLY A 430 -20.00 4.38 3.55
N ILE A 431 -19.38 3.77 2.52
CA ILE A 431 -18.04 4.10 2.04
C ILE A 431 -18.21 5.04 0.85
N ASP A 432 -17.79 6.30 1.00
CA ASP A 432 -17.79 7.24 -0.10
C ASP A 432 -16.69 6.86 -1.10
N TYR A 433 -17.11 6.34 -2.26
CA TYR A 433 -16.15 5.86 -3.24
C TYR A 433 -15.51 6.96 -4.07
N TYR A 434 -15.82 8.25 -3.90
CA TYR A 434 -15.32 9.31 -4.80
C TYR A 434 -14.85 10.59 -4.09
N ASN A 435 -15.27 10.85 -2.85
CA ASN A 435 -14.93 12.08 -2.14
C ASN A 435 -13.62 11.97 -1.35
N ILE A 436 -12.49 11.98 -2.06
CA ILE A 436 -11.16 12.03 -1.43
C ILE A 436 -10.88 13.41 -0.80
N ASN A 437 -11.49 14.49 -1.29
CA ASN A 437 -11.23 15.84 -0.81
C ASN A 437 -11.62 16.02 0.66
N ALA A 438 -12.78 15.51 1.10
CA ALA A 438 -13.17 15.58 2.51
C ALA A 438 -12.20 14.81 3.43
N ALA A 439 -11.61 13.72 2.93
CA ALA A 439 -10.58 12.97 3.64
C ALA A 439 -9.25 13.72 3.68
N LEU A 440 -8.91 14.40 2.59
CA LEU A 440 -7.69 15.20 2.44
C LEU A 440 -7.74 16.47 3.26
N ASP A 441 -8.84 17.24 3.26
CA ASP A 441 -9.05 18.41 4.12
C ASP A 441 -8.91 18.09 5.60
N ARG A 442 -9.51 16.98 6.04
CA ARG A 442 -9.42 16.51 7.43
C ARG A 442 -8.00 16.09 7.78
N THR A 443 -7.32 15.44 6.84
CA THR A 443 -5.93 15.02 7.03
C THR A 443 -5.00 16.22 7.05
N TRP A 444 -5.18 17.19 6.17
CA TRP A 444 -4.43 18.43 6.12
C TRP A 444 -4.55 19.20 7.44
N LYS A 445 -5.78 19.50 7.87
CA LYS A 445 -6.02 20.16 9.17
C LYS A 445 -5.43 19.36 10.33
N ARG A 446 -5.49 18.02 10.28
CA ARG A 446 -4.85 17.15 11.28
C ARG A 446 -3.34 17.37 11.29
N LEU A 447 -2.68 17.30 10.13
CA LEU A 447 -1.24 17.42 10.00
C LEU A 447 -0.75 18.81 10.44
N GLU A 448 -1.50 19.87 10.13
CA GLU A 448 -1.27 21.23 10.64
C GLU A 448 -1.36 21.26 12.18
N VAL A 449 -2.42 20.71 12.76
CA VAL A 449 -2.62 20.64 14.22
C VAL A 449 -1.54 19.80 14.90
N GLN A 450 -1.12 18.71 14.26
CA GLN A 450 -0.01 17.87 14.74
C GLN A 450 1.34 18.56 14.59
N GLY A 451 1.42 19.70 13.88
CA GLY A 451 2.64 20.43 13.59
C GLY A 451 3.57 19.68 12.62
N LEU A 452 3.05 18.73 11.84
CA LEU A 452 3.82 18.04 10.80
C LEU A 452 3.99 18.91 9.55
N ILE A 453 3.02 19.79 9.30
CA ILE A 453 3.09 20.83 8.27
C ILE A 453 2.84 22.20 8.90
N GLY A 454 3.58 23.21 8.44
CA GLY A 454 3.41 24.60 8.79
C GLY A 454 2.46 25.33 7.84
N LEU A 455 2.23 26.62 8.11
CA LEU A 455 1.53 27.48 7.17
C LEU A 455 2.35 27.60 5.86
N ASN A 456 1.68 27.57 4.70
CA ASN A 456 2.29 27.68 3.36
C ASN A 456 3.28 26.57 2.99
N TYR A 457 2.94 25.30 3.23
CA TYR A 457 3.74 24.14 2.77
C TYR A 457 5.16 24.04 3.38
N THR A 458 5.40 24.71 4.52
CA THR A 458 6.67 24.64 5.26
C THR A 458 6.69 23.46 6.23
N PHE A 459 7.87 23.05 6.69
CA PHE A 459 7.99 22.06 7.77
C PHE A 459 7.32 22.59 9.05
N GLY A 460 6.48 21.78 9.68
CA GLY A 460 5.93 22.13 10.99
C GLY A 460 6.90 21.78 12.13
N ALA A 461 6.67 22.33 13.33
CA ALA A 461 7.59 22.18 14.46
C ALA A 461 7.56 20.81 15.18
N ALA A 462 6.82 19.82 14.68
CA ALA A 462 6.57 18.56 15.39
C ALA A 462 7.67 17.52 15.24
N ILE A 463 8.42 17.55 14.14
CA ILE A 463 9.66 16.79 14.02
C ILE A 463 10.80 17.70 14.49
N PRO A 464 11.69 17.23 15.37
CA PRO A 464 12.88 17.99 15.73
C PRO A 464 13.69 18.35 14.48
N ALA A 465 14.20 19.58 14.36
CA ALA A 465 14.91 20.05 13.15
C ALA A 465 16.11 19.16 12.75
N ASN A 466 16.75 18.48 13.71
CA ASN A 466 17.83 17.52 13.47
C ASN A 466 17.33 16.10 13.10
N ARG A 467 16.03 15.91 12.86
CA ARG A 467 15.37 14.62 12.58
C ARG A 467 14.54 14.66 11.29
N GLU A 468 14.48 15.78 10.58
CA GLU A 468 13.69 15.95 9.36
C GLU A 468 14.10 14.93 8.30
N THR A 469 15.39 14.90 7.92
CA THR A 469 15.94 13.92 6.95
C THR A 469 15.64 12.48 7.35
N PHE A 470 15.87 12.13 8.62
CA PHE A 470 15.57 10.79 9.14
C PHE A 470 14.09 10.44 9.00
N PHE A 471 13.18 11.37 9.30
CA PHE A 471 11.74 11.16 9.14
C PHE A 471 11.34 10.98 7.67
N HIS A 472 11.92 11.74 6.74
CA HIS A 472 11.66 11.61 5.31
C HIS A 472 12.08 10.27 4.76
N ASP A 473 13.32 9.87 5.02
CA ASP A 473 13.83 8.59 4.59
C ASP A 473 13.07 7.43 5.25
N LEU A 474 12.65 7.59 6.50
CA LEU A 474 11.84 6.61 7.21
C LEU A 474 10.44 6.49 6.59
N ASN A 475 9.84 7.60 6.13
CA ASN A 475 8.60 7.57 5.37
C ASN A 475 8.78 6.78 4.07
N GLN A 476 9.89 6.94 3.34
CA GLN A 476 10.17 6.11 2.15
C GLN A 476 10.30 4.63 2.50
N VAL A 477 11.06 4.28 3.55
CA VAL A 477 11.22 2.89 4.02
C VAL A 477 9.90 2.25 4.45
N THR A 478 8.95 3.06 4.90
CA THR A 478 7.62 2.63 5.39
C THR A 478 6.51 2.90 4.38
N LYS A 479 6.85 3.07 3.09
CA LYS A 479 5.93 3.40 1.99
C LYS A 479 4.89 4.44 2.41
N TYR A 480 5.35 5.49 3.05
CA TYR A 480 4.62 6.68 3.45
C TYR A 480 3.52 6.49 4.52
N ILE A 481 3.58 5.46 5.39
CA ILE A 481 2.74 5.41 6.60
C ILE A 481 3.29 6.36 7.68
N GLY A 482 2.83 7.61 7.60
CA GLY A 482 3.43 8.74 8.33
C GLY A 482 3.34 8.71 9.86
N LYS A 483 2.26 8.16 10.45
CA LYS A 483 2.08 8.19 11.93
C LYS A 483 3.13 7.37 12.66
N ALA A 484 3.40 6.17 12.18
CA ALA A 484 4.36 5.28 12.82
C ALA A 484 5.81 5.81 12.62
N ALA A 485 6.10 6.38 11.44
CA ALA A 485 7.36 7.07 11.17
C ALA A 485 7.54 8.29 12.09
N HIS A 486 6.48 9.09 12.31
CA HIS A 486 6.50 10.25 13.20
C HIS A 486 6.83 9.82 14.63
N ALA A 487 6.14 8.82 15.19
CA ALA A 487 6.44 8.33 16.53
C ALA A 487 7.92 7.89 16.70
N THR A 488 8.49 7.31 15.64
CA THR A 488 9.87 6.80 15.60
C THR A 488 10.90 7.91 15.43
N ALA A 489 10.58 8.99 14.71
CA ALA A 489 11.45 10.14 14.52
C ALA A 489 11.59 11.01 15.78
N LEU A 490 10.60 10.99 16.68
CA LEU A 490 10.66 11.71 17.95
C LEU A 490 11.83 11.23 18.81
N GLU A 491 12.60 12.18 19.33
CA GLU A 491 13.82 11.92 20.10
C GLU A 491 13.53 11.09 21.36
N SER A 492 14.35 10.07 21.61
CA SER A 492 14.24 9.25 22.80
C SER A 492 15.56 8.60 23.18
N THR A 493 15.62 8.00 24.38
CA THR A 493 16.78 7.21 24.79
C THR A 493 17.05 6.10 23.75
N PRO A 494 18.32 5.69 23.54
CA PRO A 494 18.65 4.67 22.53
C PRO A 494 17.79 3.41 22.68
N LYS A 495 17.50 3.06 23.93
CA LYS A 495 16.64 1.94 24.29
C LYS A 495 15.21 2.07 23.80
N LEU A 496 14.60 3.24 23.99
CA LEU A 496 13.25 3.48 23.51
C LEU A 496 13.20 3.60 21.99
N SER A 497 14.24 4.18 21.37
CA SER A 497 14.39 4.24 19.91
C SER A 497 14.42 2.85 19.28
N GLN A 498 15.11 1.89 19.93
CA GLN A 498 15.09 0.49 19.52
C GLN A 498 13.69 -0.13 19.59
N LEU A 499 12.97 0.08 20.71
CA LEU A 499 11.60 -0.41 20.88
C LEU A 499 10.65 0.16 19.81
N LYS A 500 10.76 1.47 19.53
CA LYS A 500 9.99 2.15 18.46
C LYS A 500 10.29 1.54 17.09
N MET A 501 11.55 1.25 16.77
CA MET A 501 11.93 0.55 15.53
C MET A 501 11.25 -0.83 15.42
N HIS A 502 11.29 -1.65 16.49
CA HIS A 502 10.64 -2.96 16.50
C HIS A 502 9.13 -2.85 16.27
N LEU A 503 8.50 -1.88 16.93
CA LEU A 503 7.08 -1.63 16.80
C LEU A 503 6.71 -1.09 15.42
N LEU A 504 7.46 -0.14 14.87
CA LEU A 504 7.27 0.40 13.52
C LEU A 504 7.29 -0.72 12.48
N ALA A 505 8.33 -1.55 12.50
CA ALA A 505 8.43 -2.71 11.62
C ALA A 505 7.23 -3.67 11.83
N ALA A 506 6.76 -3.85 13.07
CA ALA A 506 5.65 -4.76 13.38
C ALA A 506 4.30 -4.23 12.90
N LEU A 507 4.05 -2.93 13.06
CA LEU A 507 2.86 -2.24 12.56
C LEU A 507 2.82 -2.25 11.04
N TRP A 508 3.99 -2.11 10.40
CA TRP A 508 4.14 -2.18 8.95
C TRP A 508 3.81 -3.58 8.39
N VAL A 509 4.38 -4.64 8.96
CA VAL A 509 4.04 -6.02 8.54
C VAL A 509 2.59 -6.41 8.89
N GLY A 510 2.05 -5.81 9.93
CA GLY A 510 0.77 -6.16 10.52
C GLY A 510 0.94 -7.11 11.71
N MET A 511 0.71 -6.60 12.92
CA MET A 511 0.77 -7.33 14.19
C MET A 511 0.00 -8.66 14.16
N LYS A 512 -1.19 -8.69 13.53
CA LYS A 512 -2.01 -9.91 13.39
C LYS A 512 -1.34 -10.96 12.52
N ARG A 513 -0.47 -10.60 11.56
CA ARG A 513 0.24 -11.57 10.71
C ARG A 513 1.49 -12.12 11.40
N LEU A 514 2.12 -11.28 12.22
CA LEU A 514 3.29 -11.64 13.00
C LEU A 514 2.96 -12.62 14.12
N ILE A 515 1.92 -12.34 14.90
CA ILE A 515 1.47 -13.22 15.99
C ILE A 515 -0.05 -13.29 16.05
N GLN A 516 -0.54 -14.52 16.12
CA GLN A 516 -1.92 -14.84 16.42
C GLN A 516 -1.99 -15.75 17.64
N VAL A 517 -2.97 -15.48 18.49
CA VAL A 517 -3.30 -16.29 19.66
C VAL A 517 -4.70 -16.86 19.46
N ASP A 518 -4.84 -18.18 19.56
CA ASP A 518 -6.11 -18.88 19.54
C ASP A 518 -6.71 -18.92 20.94
N TRP A 519 -7.74 -18.10 21.14
CA TRP A 519 -8.47 -17.93 22.40
C TRP A 519 -9.57 -18.97 22.63
N ARG A 520 -9.67 -20.05 21.83
CA ARG A 520 -10.72 -21.08 22.02
C ARG A 520 -10.65 -21.80 23.38
N ASN A 521 -9.45 -21.93 23.97
CA ASN A 521 -9.22 -22.55 25.30
C ASN A 521 -8.69 -21.51 26.33
N ASN A 522 -9.43 -20.42 26.53
CA ASN A 522 -9.00 -19.22 27.28
C ASN A 522 -8.27 -19.43 28.62
N GLY A 523 -8.55 -20.49 29.39
CA GLY A 523 -7.93 -20.71 30.70
C GLY A 523 -6.41 -20.97 30.62
N ASN A 524 -6.01 -21.99 29.85
CA ASN A 524 -4.60 -22.37 29.71
C ASN A 524 -3.83 -21.36 28.84
N THR A 525 -4.46 -20.89 27.76
CA THR A 525 -3.85 -19.93 26.83
C THR A 525 -3.43 -18.63 27.54
N ASN A 526 -4.24 -18.10 28.46
CA ASN A 526 -3.89 -16.89 29.20
C ASN A 526 -2.66 -17.06 30.09
N GLN A 527 -2.55 -18.18 30.80
CA GLN A 527 -1.41 -18.44 31.68
C GLN A 527 -0.12 -18.62 30.89
N GLU A 528 -0.18 -19.34 29.76
CA GLU A 528 0.95 -19.55 28.86
C GLU A 528 1.43 -18.24 28.23
N VAL A 529 0.51 -17.44 27.67
CA VAL A 529 0.82 -16.11 27.10
C VAL A 529 1.52 -15.22 28.12
N ARG A 530 0.99 -15.14 29.34
CA ARG A 530 1.60 -14.35 30.43
C ARG A 530 2.97 -14.87 30.82
N SER A 531 3.15 -16.19 30.88
CA SER A 531 4.45 -16.80 31.18
C SER A 531 5.49 -16.44 30.13
N LEU A 532 5.14 -16.50 28.84
CA LEU A 532 6.06 -16.17 27.74
C LEU A 532 6.46 -14.70 27.74
N ILE A 533 5.48 -13.82 27.86
CA ILE A 533 5.70 -12.37 27.96
C ILE A 533 6.61 -12.03 29.15
N GLY A 534 6.50 -12.76 30.27
CA GLY A 534 7.34 -12.57 31.45
C GLY A 534 8.85 -12.72 31.21
N PHE A 535 9.26 -13.35 30.11
CA PHE A 535 10.67 -13.49 29.73
C PHE A 535 11.16 -12.42 28.74
N SER A 536 10.30 -11.48 28.33
CA SER A 536 10.58 -10.48 27.30
C SER A 536 10.96 -9.11 27.87
N SER A 537 11.53 -8.24 27.02
CA SER A 537 11.90 -6.88 27.36
C SER A 537 10.70 -5.98 27.71
N THR A 538 9.51 -6.35 27.22
CA THR A 538 8.25 -5.63 27.46
C THR A 538 7.49 -6.13 28.67
N ALA A 539 8.00 -7.11 29.44
CA ALA A 539 7.28 -7.78 30.52
C ALA A 539 6.55 -6.83 31.49
N LYS A 540 7.20 -5.73 31.89
CA LYS A 540 6.63 -4.71 32.80
C LYS A 540 5.47 -3.89 32.23
N ILE A 541 5.47 -3.68 30.91
CA ILE A 541 4.50 -2.82 30.20
C ILE A 541 3.48 -3.62 29.38
N ALA A 542 3.71 -4.91 29.16
CA ALA A 542 2.87 -5.78 28.35
C ALA A 542 1.39 -5.75 28.76
N ARG A 543 1.14 -5.76 30.07
CA ARG A 543 -0.20 -5.67 30.67
C ARG A 543 -0.98 -4.40 30.33
N TYR A 544 -0.29 -3.33 29.90
CA TYR A 544 -0.91 -2.04 29.58
C TYR A 544 -1.43 -1.96 28.15
N GLY A 545 -1.12 -2.92 27.28
CA GLY A 545 -1.55 -2.82 25.89
C GLY A 545 -1.24 -4.05 25.04
N THR A 546 -2.04 -4.23 24.00
CA THR A 546 -1.89 -5.34 23.06
C THR A 546 -0.58 -5.25 22.28
N LEU A 547 -0.09 -4.04 21.93
CA LEU A 547 1.14 -3.90 21.14
C LEU A 547 2.35 -4.40 21.92
N TRP A 548 2.44 -4.02 23.20
CA TRP A 548 3.52 -4.39 24.11
C TRP A 548 3.49 -5.89 24.42
N SER A 549 2.29 -6.44 24.64
CA SER A 549 2.10 -7.88 24.84
C SER A 549 2.52 -8.70 23.62
N LYS A 550 2.10 -8.29 22.41
CA LYS A 550 2.46 -8.99 21.19
C LYS A 550 3.94 -8.90 20.89
N LEU A 551 4.57 -7.75 21.09
CA LEU A 551 6.02 -7.62 20.93
C LEU A 551 6.78 -8.55 21.90
N GLY A 552 6.33 -8.64 23.15
CA GLY A 552 6.89 -9.56 24.14
C GLY A 552 6.74 -11.03 23.75
N LEU A 553 5.59 -11.42 23.20
CA LEU A 553 5.40 -12.75 22.64
C LEU A 553 6.34 -13.02 21.45
N MET A 554 6.56 -12.03 20.59
CA MET A 554 7.49 -12.16 19.46
C MET A 554 8.91 -12.44 19.95
N GLU A 555 9.38 -11.66 20.93
CA GLU A 555 10.69 -11.87 21.56
C GLU A 555 10.82 -13.26 22.18
N ALA A 556 9.83 -13.67 22.97
CA ALA A 556 9.84 -14.97 23.64
C ALA A 556 9.88 -16.13 22.64
N LEU A 557 9.13 -16.04 21.54
CA LEU A 557 9.16 -17.02 20.46
C LEU A 557 10.54 -17.08 19.78
N TRP A 558 11.21 -15.94 19.59
CA TRP A 558 12.57 -15.94 19.04
C TRP A 558 13.60 -16.56 19.97
N ALA A 559 13.57 -16.22 21.26
CA ALA A 559 14.49 -16.76 22.24
C ALA A 559 14.42 -18.31 22.30
N LYS A 560 13.22 -18.87 22.07
CA LYS A 560 13.00 -20.32 22.00
C LYS A 560 13.61 -21.00 20.76
N HIS A 561 13.84 -20.26 19.67
CA HIS A 561 14.28 -20.79 18.37
C HIS A 561 15.72 -20.43 17.97
N GLY A 562 16.48 -19.78 18.85
CA GLY A 562 17.88 -19.37 18.62
C GLY A 562 18.90 -20.49 18.42
N SER A 563 18.50 -21.78 18.43
CA SER A 563 19.39 -22.94 18.29
C SER A 563 19.08 -23.78 17.04
N GLY A 564 19.15 -23.17 15.86
CA GLY A 564 19.03 -23.84 14.57
C GLY A 564 17.59 -23.89 14.04
N PHE A 565 17.31 -23.14 12.98
CA PHE A 565 15.97 -23.11 12.38
C PHE A 565 16.04 -23.40 10.87
N CYS A 566 15.21 -24.36 10.43
CA CYS A 566 15.01 -24.72 9.03
C CYS A 566 14.13 -23.67 8.33
N PRO A 567 14.63 -23.00 7.27
CA PRO A 567 13.84 -22.02 6.48
C PRO A 567 12.63 -22.61 5.75
N ASN A 568 12.49 -23.94 5.72
CA ASN A 568 11.56 -24.64 4.82
C ASN A 568 10.25 -25.12 5.49
N SER A 569 9.98 -24.77 6.75
CA SER A 569 8.72 -25.11 7.42
C SER A 569 7.65 -24.04 7.13
N THR A 570 6.72 -24.35 6.23
CA THR A 570 5.54 -23.52 5.92
C THR A 570 4.45 -23.55 7.00
N ALA A 571 4.53 -24.48 7.97
CA ALA A 571 3.64 -24.53 9.12
C ALA A 571 4.33 -23.94 10.35
N SER A 572 3.72 -22.92 10.95
CA SER A 572 4.22 -22.20 12.12
C SER A 572 3.23 -22.27 13.29
N GLN A 573 2.87 -23.50 13.68
CA GLN A 573 2.27 -23.76 14.99
C GLN A 573 3.42 -24.02 15.97
N ILE A 574 3.61 -23.12 16.94
CA ILE A 574 4.89 -23.07 17.68
C ILE A 574 4.74 -23.50 19.14
N ILE A 575 3.54 -23.36 19.73
CA ILE A 575 3.26 -23.76 21.12
C ILE A 575 1.84 -24.34 21.19
N ASP A 576 1.74 -25.66 21.38
CA ASP A 576 0.52 -26.47 21.56
C ASP A 576 -0.65 -26.17 20.60
N GLY A 577 -0.34 -25.62 19.41
CA GLY A 577 -1.33 -25.21 18.42
C GLY A 577 -2.08 -23.92 18.74
N HIS A 578 -1.79 -23.24 19.87
CA HIS A 578 -2.49 -22.05 20.33
C HIS A 578 -1.85 -20.72 19.93
N ILE A 579 -0.54 -20.69 19.68
CA ILE A 579 0.17 -19.50 19.20
C ILE A 579 0.82 -19.81 17.84
N SER A 580 0.58 -18.95 16.86
CA SER A 580 1.13 -19.08 15.51
C SER A 580 1.74 -17.77 15.00
N ALA A 581 2.80 -17.88 14.19
CA ALA A 581 3.52 -16.73 13.65
C ALA A 581 3.92 -16.95 12.20
N SER A 582 3.55 -16.08 11.26
CA SER A 582 3.91 -16.30 9.84
C SER A 582 5.43 -16.19 9.61
N THR A 583 6.03 -17.23 9.01
CA THR A 583 7.46 -17.23 8.65
C THR A 583 7.83 -16.09 7.70
N LEU A 584 6.94 -15.78 6.74
CA LEU A 584 7.16 -14.68 5.81
C LEU A 584 7.03 -13.32 6.50
N ALA A 585 5.96 -13.11 7.27
CA ALA A 585 5.77 -11.89 8.04
C ALA A 585 6.99 -11.62 8.94
N ARG A 586 7.50 -12.68 9.56
CA ARG A 586 8.71 -12.65 10.37
C ARG A 586 9.94 -12.21 9.57
N SER A 587 10.16 -12.79 8.38
CA SER A 587 11.28 -12.43 7.50
C SER A 587 11.21 -10.95 7.10
N ASN A 588 10.03 -10.48 6.71
CA ASN A 588 9.81 -9.09 6.34
C ASN A 588 10.10 -8.17 7.52
N TRP A 589 9.61 -8.51 8.71
CA TRP A 589 9.89 -7.74 9.93
C TRP A 589 11.38 -7.65 10.25
N MET A 590 12.16 -8.72 10.04
CA MET A 590 13.62 -8.68 10.19
C MET A 590 14.25 -7.68 9.21
N SER A 591 13.87 -7.76 7.94
CA SER A 591 14.39 -6.89 6.88
C SER A 591 14.07 -5.42 7.16
N TYR A 592 12.83 -5.09 7.54
CA TYR A 592 12.46 -3.71 7.84
C TYR A 592 13.24 -3.13 9.03
N ARG A 593 13.48 -3.91 10.09
CA ARG A 593 14.31 -3.45 11.21
C ARG A 593 15.76 -3.19 10.81
N GLN A 594 16.33 -4.05 9.97
CA GLN A 594 17.68 -3.85 9.45
C GLN A 594 17.75 -2.57 8.62
N ASN A 595 16.76 -2.32 7.76
CA ASN A 595 16.69 -1.10 6.97
C ASN A 595 16.56 0.16 7.84
N ILE A 596 15.67 0.15 8.85
CA ILE A 596 15.50 1.26 9.79
C ILE A 596 16.79 1.49 10.60
N SER A 597 17.46 0.43 11.05
CA SER A 597 18.72 0.55 11.79
C SER A 597 19.87 1.07 10.92
N ALA A 598 19.95 0.67 9.65
CA ALA A 598 20.95 1.17 8.72
C ALA A 598 20.71 2.66 8.41
N LEU A 599 19.44 3.05 8.25
CA LEU A 599 19.05 4.45 8.10
C LEU A 599 19.41 5.26 9.36
N ALA A 600 19.08 4.76 10.55
CA ALA A 600 19.43 5.40 11.80
C ALA A 600 20.95 5.63 11.93
N ALA A 601 21.76 4.63 11.55
CA ALA A 601 23.21 4.76 11.56
C ALA A 601 23.72 5.82 10.57
N ARG A 602 23.15 5.90 9.37
CA ARG A 602 23.48 6.92 8.35
C ARG A 602 23.19 8.33 8.85
N GLU A 603 22.03 8.53 9.48
CA GLU A 603 21.55 9.84 9.95
C GLU A 603 22.03 10.20 11.38
N GLY A 604 22.97 9.42 11.96
CA GLY A 604 23.50 9.70 13.30
C GLY A 604 22.48 9.52 14.44
N VAL A 605 21.40 8.76 14.21
CA VAL A 605 20.39 8.43 15.22
C VAL A 605 20.90 7.31 16.11
N ALA A 606 21.10 7.60 17.40
CA ALA A 606 21.52 6.60 18.37
C ALA A 606 20.45 5.49 18.54
N MET A 607 20.71 4.34 17.93
CA MET A 607 19.95 3.09 18.12
C MET A 607 20.92 1.93 18.38
N PRO A 608 20.69 1.11 19.42
CA PRO A 608 21.44 -0.12 19.65
C PRO A 608 21.30 -1.12 18.48
N SER A 609 22.29 -1.98 18.30
CA SER A 609 22.28 -3.03 17.26
C SER A 609 21.01 -3.89 17.31
N VAL A 610 20.49 -4.24 16.13
CA VAL A 610 19.29 -5.07 15.92
C VAL A 610 19.36 -6.42 16.65
N ASP A 611 20.57 -6.95 16.84
CA ASP A 611 20.82 -8.23 17.50
C ASP A 611 20.84 -8.14 19.03
N GLY A 612 21.03 -6.94 19.59
CA GLY A 612 21.13 -6.70 21.03
C GLY A 612 19.80 -6.74 21.78
N PHE A 613 18.67 -6.65 21.08
CA PHE A 613 17.33 -6.62 21.68
C PHE A 613 16.96 -7.91 22.43
N PHE A 614 17.61 -9.03 22.09
CA PHE A 614 17.36 -10.34 22.70
C PHE A 614 18.30 -10.68 23.87
N LEU A 615 19.18 -9.75 24.27
CA LEU A 615 20.01 -9.91 25.45
C LEU A 615 19.22 -9.47 26.69
N ARG A 616 19.15 -10.37 27.69
CA ARG A 616 18.26 -10.35 28.88
C ARG A 616 18.39 -9.14 29.83
N ASP A 617 19.15 -8.11 29.45
CA ASP A 617 19.46 -6.95 30.30
C ASP A 617 18.58 -5.71 29.97
N PHE A 618 17.53 -5.89 29.18
CA PHE A 618 16.72 -4.81 28.62
C PHE A 618 15.29 -4.85 29.16
N GLU A 619 14.98 -4.06 30.18
CA GLU A 619 13.63 -4.04 30.77
C GLU A 619 13.04 -2.64 30.79
N ILE A 620 11.92 -2.41 30.09
CA ILE A 620 11.29 -1.08 29.99
C ILE A 620 10.73 -0.63 31.35
N ARG A 621 11.17 0.53 31.84
CA ARG A 621 10.71 1.14 33.10
C ARG A 621 9.44 1.96 32.89
N GLU A 622 8.73 2.31 33.98
CA GLU A 622 7.48 3.08 33.88
C GLU A 622 7.69 4.53 33.40
N ASP A 623 8.81 5.17 33.72
CA ASP A 623 9.18 6.48 33.16
C ASP A 623 9.46 6.42 31.64
N GLU A 624 10.08 5.33 31.19
CA GLU A 624 10.29 5.04 29.76
C GLU A 624 8.94 4.78 29.05
N TYR A 625 7.98 4.17 29.75
CA TYR A 625 6.61 3.98 29.27
C TYR A 625 5.87 5.32 29.10
N ASP A 626 6.06 6.28 30.02
CA ASP A 626 5.46 7.61 29.88
C ASP A 626 5.96 8.34 28.63
N ALA A 627 7.27 8.30 28.39
CA ALA A 627 7.85 8.87 27.19
C ALA A 627 7.28 8.21 25.93
N LEU A 628 7.12 6.89 25.95
CA LEU A 628 6.47 6.15 24.86
C LEU A 628 5.02 6.60 24.64
N CYS A 629 4.23 6.75 25.72
CA CYS A 629 2.87 7.24 25.65
C CYS A 629 2.80 8.63 25.03
N ARG A 630 3.66 9.57 25.43
CA ARG A 630 3.70 10.92 24.83
C ARG A 630 3.95 10.87 23.32
N HIS A 631 4.93 10.07 22.86
CA HIS A 631 5.24 9.93 21.44
C HIS A 631 4.07 9.34 20.63
N PHE A 632 3.43 8.29 21.15
CA PHE A 632 2.29 7.65 20.48
C PHE A 632 1.01 8.48 20.58
N MET A 633 0.81 9.24 21.65
CA MET A 633 -0.27 10.23 21.74
C MET A 633 -0.11 11.34 20.70
N GLN A 634 1.12 11.79 20.45
CA GLN A 634 1.39 12.79 19.42
C GLN A 634 1.12 12.23 18.01
N ALA A 635 1.61 11.03 17.72
CA ALA A 635 1.46 10.39 16.41
C ALA A 635 0.03 9.88 16.11
N TYR A 636 -0.65 9.31 17.11
CA TYR A 636 -1.97 8.69 17.01
C TYR A 636 -3.04 9.48 17.77
N SER A 637 -2.87 10.81 17.87
CA SER A 637 -3.77 11.72 18.62
C SER A 637 -5.25 11.53 18.27
N ASN A 638 -5.53 11.15 17.03
CA ASN A 638 -6.89 10.99 16.53
C ASN A 638 -7.44 9.57 16.75
N GLN A 639 -6.59 8.57 16.95
CA GLN A 639 -6.99 7.18 17.21
C GLN A 639 -6.94 6.88 18.71
N VAL A 640 -7.62 7.71 19.49
CA VAL A 640 -7.78 7.56 20.94
C VAL A 640 -9.19 7.08 21.22
N ALA A 641 -9.33 6.12 22.13
CA ALA A 641 -10.61 5.58 22.55
C ALA A 641 -10.74 5.54 24.08
N ILE A 642 -11.95 5.84 24.55
CA ILE A 642 -12.33 5.67 25.95
C ILE A 642 -12.93 4.29 26.14
N VAL A 643 -12.43 3.56 27.13
CA VAL A 643 -12.97 2.26 27.53
C VAL A 643 -13.69 2.40 28.86
N THR A 644 -14.96 2.00 28.90
CA THR A 644 -15.72 1.85 30.15
C THR A 644 -16.01 0.37 30.39
N LYS A 645 -15.59 -0.14 31.56
CA LYS A 645 -15.85 -1.52 31.96
C LYS A 645 -17.15 -1.61 32.76
N ARG A 646 -18.12 -2.38 32.26
CA ARG A 646 -19.38 -2.69 32.97
C ARG A 646 -19.50 -4.19 33.17
N GLY A 647 -19.11 -4.68 34.36
CA GLY A 647 -18.97 -6.11 34.62
C GLY A 647 -17.93 -6.76 33.70
N ASN A 648 -18.32 -7.80 32.97
CA ASN A 648 -17.46 -8.49 32.00
C ASN A 648 -17.53 -7.91 30.57
N ARG A 649 -18.25 -6.79 30.37
CA ARG A 649 -18.37 -6.15 29.05
C ARG A 649 -17.52 -4.88 29.01
N LEU A 650 -16.74 -4.76 27.94
CA LEU A 650 -16.04 -3.53 27.60
C LEU A 650 -16.91 -2.75 26.62
N ILE A 651 -17.05 -1.45 26.88
CA ILE A 651 -17.62 -0.50 25.94
C ILE A 651 -16.49 0.42 25.53
N ILE A 652 -16.10 0.35 24.25
CA ILE A 652 -15.03 1.16 23.69
C ILE A 652 -15.68 2.17 22.75
N ASN A 653 -15.44 3.45 23.00
CA ASN A 653 -15.90 4.53 22.15
C ASN A 653 -14.69 5.31 21.64
N ASP A 654 -14.65 5.54 20.33
CA ASP A 654 -13.68 6.44 19.73
C ASP A 654 -13.88 7.84 20.31
N PHE A 655 -12.78 8.49 20.73
CA PHE A 655 -12.82 9.77 21.40
C PHE A 655 -13.25 10.90 20.44
N ALA A 656 -12.72 10.89 19.22
CA ALA A 656 -12.94 11.96 18.25
C ALA A 656 -14.35 11.91 17.63
N SER A 657 -14.80 10.72 17.22
CA SER A 657 -16.09 10.55 16.55
C SER A 657 -17.24 10.20 17.49
N GLY A 658 -16.96 9.78 18.73
CA GLY A 658 -17.96 9.23 19.66
C GLY A 658 -18.52 7.87 19.22
N GLN A 659 -18.04 7.29 18.12
CA GLN A 659 -18.54 6.03 17.60
C GLN A 659 -18.16 4.86 18.48
N ARG A 660 -19.08 3.92 18.64
CA ARG A 660 -18.81 2.68 19.38
C ARG A 660 -17.99 1.73 18.52
N LEU A 661 -16.86 1.30 19.07
CA LEU A 661 -15.93 0.36 18.44
C LEU A 661 -16.18 -1.07 18.93
N ASP A 662 -16.14 -2.02 17.99
CA ASP A 662 -16.00 -3.43 18.30
C ASP A 662 -14.52 -3.78 18.49
N TYR A 663 -14.21 -4.93 19.09
CA TYR A 663 -12.82 -5.30 19.40
C TYR A 663 -12.54 -6.79 19.19
N THR A 664 -11.27 -7.15 18.98
CA THR A 664 -10.81 -8.55 18.90
C THR A 664 -10.66 -9.18 20.28
N ALA A 665 -10.55 -10.51 20.32
CA ALA A 665 -10.23 -11.24 21.55
C ALA A 665 -8.87 -10.83 22.15
N ASP A 666 -7.92 -10.39 21.31
CA ASP A 666 -6.62 -9.87 21.78
C ASP A 666 -6.80 -8.66 22.69
N VAL A 667 -7.64 -7.69 22.31
CA VAL A 667 -7.93 -6.50 23.13
C VAL A 667 -8.56 -6.90 24.47
N LEU A 668 -9.42 -7.91 24.48
CA LEU A 668 -10.06 -8.38 25.70
C LEU A 668 -9.07 -9.09 26.64
N ASN A 669 -8.20 -9.95 26.10
CA ASN A 669 -7.44 -10.92 26.88
C ASN A 669 -5.98 -10.51 27.17
N LEU A 670 -5.34 -9.70 26.30
CA LEU A 670 -3.95 -9.28 26.49
C LEU A 670 -3.82 -8.05 27.40
N VAL A 671 -4.86 -7.24 27.50
CA VAL A 671 -4.86 -6.03 28.35
C VAL A 671 -5.34 -6.38 29.76
N ASP A 672 -4.58 -6.00 30.79
CA ASP A 672 -5.00 -6.17 32.17
C ASP A 672 -5.91 -5.02 32.61
N TRP A 673 -7.17 -5.10 32.20
CA TRP A 673 -8.20 -4.13 32.55
C TRP A 673 -8.39 -3.97 34.06
N ALA A 674 -8.13 -5.00 34.87
CA ALA A 674 -8.31 -4.91 36.31
C ALA A 674 -7.22 -4.06 36.96
N GLU A 675 -5.97 -4.25 36.54
CA GLU A 675 -4.85 -3.44 37.02
C GLU A 675 -4.99 -1.97 36.59
N ILE A 676 -5.32 -1.71 35.32
CA ILE A 676 -5.47 -0.34 34.79
C ILE A 676 -6.58 0.42 35.53
N THR A 677 -7.78 -0.17 35.65
CA THR A 677 -8.90 0.44 36.39
C THR A 677 -8.54 0.70 37.85
N LYS A 678 -7.76 -0.18 38.48
CA LYS A 678 -7.28 0.03 39.86
C LYS A 678 -6.30 1.21 39.95
N LYS A 679 -5.42 1.38 38.97
CA LYS A 679 -4.42 2.47 38.93
C LYS A 679 -5.08 3.83 38.71
N GLU A 680 -6.05 3.93 37.81
CA GLU A 680 -6.72 5.21 37.51
C GLU A 680 -7.78 5.60 38.55
N GLY A 681 -8.26 4.65 39.36
CA GLY A 681 -9.30 4.93 40.36
C GLY A 681 -10.67 5.29 39.78
N GLY A 682 -10.81 5.32 38.44
CA GLY A 682 -12.02 5.62 37.69
C GLY A 682 -12.54 4.42 36.87
N SER A 683 -13.80 4.49 36.45
CA SER A 683 -14.45 3.43 35.63
C SER A 683 -14.21 3.56 34.12
N ALA A 684 -13.67 4.71 33.69
CA ALA A 684 -13.31 5.02 32.31
C ALA A 684 -11.80 5.16 32.21
N VAL A 685 -11.20 4.55 31.19
CA VAL A 685 -9.75 4.58 30.95
C VAL A 685 -9.48 4.98 29.50
N LEU A 686 -8.43 5.76 29.28
CA LEU A 686 -8.02 6.23 27.97
C LEU A 686 -6.95 5.32 27.35
N GLY A 687 -6.94 5.22 26.03
CA GLY A 687 -5.88 4.53 25.31
C GLY A 687 -5.92 4.79 23.81
N PHE A 688 -4.81 4.55 23.14
CA PHE A 688 -4.71 4.65 21.68
C PHE A 688 -4.80 3.28 21.02
N TYR A 689 -5.26 3.28 19.78
CA TYR A 689 -5.27 2.11 18.90
C TYR A 689 -4.59 2.46 17.57
N THR A 690 -4.04 1.47 16.89
CA THR A 690 -3.25 1.67 15.66
C THR A 690 -3.81 0.90 14.47
N ALA A 691 -4.60 -0.14 14.71
CA ALA A 691 -5.14 -1.04 13.70
C ALA A 691 -6.64 -1.27 13.89
N ALA A 692 -7.42 -0.63 13.01
CA ALA A 692 -8.86 -0.72 12.91
C ALA A 692 -9.29 -1.35 11.58
N SER A 693 -10.43 -2.03 11.56
CA SER A 693 -10.95 -2.72 10.37
C SER A 693 -12.47 -2.60 10.23
N ARG A 694 -13.00 -2.64 9.01
CA ARG A 694 -14.43 -2.69 8.71
C ARG A 694 -14.74 -3.78 7.68
N TYR A 695 -15.73 -4.61 8.00
CA TYR A 695 -16.27 -5.61 7.08
C TYR A 695 -17.44 -5.01 6.26
N PRO A 696 -17.74 -5.51 5.04
CA PRO A 696 -18.71 -4.89 4.13
C PRO A 696 -20.15 -4.88 4.67
N ARG A 697 -20.46 -5.74 5.65
CA ARG A 697 -21.75 -5.83 6.36
C ARG A 697 -21.64 -5.45 7.84
N GLY A 698 -20.46 -4.99 8.27
CA GLY A 698 -20.21 -4.59 9.64
C GLY A 698 -20.65 -3.16 9.85
N ALA A 699 -21.72 -2.96 10.61
CA ALA A 699 -22.18 -1.61 10.97
C ALA A 699 -21.19 -0.84 11.86
N ARG A 700 -20.13 -1.48 12.37
CA ARG A 700 -19.16 -0.88 13.31
C ARG A 700 -17.72 -1.18 12.92
N THR A 701 -16.86 -0.20 13.18
CA THR A 701 -15.41 -0.34 13.10
C THR A 701 -14.91 -1.24 14.23
N LYS A 702 -14.03 -2.18 13.90
CA LYS A 702 -13.43 -3.14 14.84
C LYS A 702 -11.94 -2.87 15.02
N ILE A 703 -11.52 -2.60 16.26
CA ILE A 703 -10.09 -2.46 16.59
C ILE A 703 -9.47 -3.82 16.92
N SER A 704 -8.22 -3.99 16.49
CA SER A 704 -7.43 -5.20 16.74
C SER A 704 -6.40 -5.03 17.84
N ASP A 705 -6.19 -3.80 18.28
CA ASP A 705 -5.23 -3.40 19.31
C ASP A 705 -5.80 -2.25 20.16
N TRP A 706 -5.28 -2.12 21.39
CA TRP A 706 -5.54 -1.00 22.30
C TRP A 706 -4.42 -0.91 23.34
N ASN A 707 -3.99 0.30 23.69
CA ASN A 707 -2.87 0.54 24.61
C ASN A 707 -3.16 1.73 25.53
N TRP A 708 -2.97 1.54 26.84
CA TRP A 708 -3.33 2.48 27.88
C TRP A 708 -2.55 3.79 27.83
N ILE A 709 -3.27 4.90 27.98
CA ILE A 709 -2.73 6.24 28.22
C ILE A 709 -3.05 6.61 29.68
N PRO A 710 -2.04 6.81 30.54
CA PRO A 710 -2.26 7.30 31.90
C PRO A 710 -2.99 8.65 31.93
N ASP A 711 -4.02 8.79 32.78
CA ASP A 711 -4.85 10.01 32.86
C ASP A 711 -4.00 11.26 33.13
N ARG A 712 -2.98 11.15 33.98
CA ARG A 712 -2.03 12.25 34.27
C ARG A 712 -1.31 12.79 33.03
N LEU A 713 -0.99 11.92 32.06
CA LEU A 713 -0.29 12.32 30.83
C LEU A 713 -1.28 12.98 29.87
N TRP A 714 -2.53 12.53 29.86
CA TRP A 714 -3.60 13.19 29.11
C TRP A 714 -3.90 14.60 29.65
N GLU A 715 -3.94 14.78 30.97
CA GLU A 715 -4.10 16.10 31.60
C GLU A 715 -2.91 17.04 31.36
N GLU A 716 -1.69 16.50 31.36
CA GLU A 716 -0.48 17.23 30.97
C GLU A 716 -0.60 17.71 29.52
N TRP A 717 -0.96 16.81 28.60
CA TRP A 717 -1.16 17.12 27.19
C TRP A 717 -2.22 18.21 26.98
N ASP A 718 -3.37 18.12 27.65
CA ASP A 718 -4.44 19.13 27.57
C ASP A 718 -3.99 20.52 28.05
N ARG A 719 -3.17 20.57 29.12
CA ARG A 719 -2.61 21.83 29.62
C ARG A 719 -1.62 22.44 28.62
N THR A 720 -0.75 21.63 28.02
CA THR A 720 0.20 22.08 27.01
C THR A 720 -0.53 22.66 25.79
N LEU A 721 -1.57 21.97 25.31
CA LEU A 721 -2.39 22.45 24.19
C LEU A 721 -3.10 23.78 24.51
N LYS A 722 -3.62 23.94 25.72
CA LYS A 722 -4.28 25.19 26.16
C LYS A 722 -3.29 26.35 26.35
N ALA A 723 -2.06 26.07 26.74
CA ALA A 723 -1.02 27.08 26.94
C ALA A 723 -0.43 27.57 25.61
N ALA A 724 -0.36 26.70 24.60
CA ALA A 724 0.19 26.99 23.28
C ALA A 724 -0.84 27.66 22.34
N VAL A 725 -1.44 28.80 22.74
CA VAL A 725 -2.42 29.56 21.94
C VAL A 725 -1.82 30.00 20.58
N GLN A 726 -1.84 29.09 19.62
CA GLN A 726 -1.85 29.35 18.18
C GLN A 726 -3.24 28.99 17.68
N VAL A 727 -3.74 29.77 16.72
CA VAL A 727 -5.15 29.92 16.30
C VAL A 727 -5.75 28.67 15.60
N GLY A 728 -5.21 27.47 15.80
CA GLY A 728 -5.71 26.21 15.19
C GLY A 728 -6.39 25.20 16.13
N THR A 729 -6.21 25.33 17.44
CA THR A 729 -6.39 24.19 18.37
C THR A 729 -7.73 24.12 19.12
N GLU A 730 -8.60 25.14 19.03
CA GLU A 730 -9.98 25.01 19.56
C GLU A 730 -10.80 23.96 18.79
N ALA A 731 -10.41 23.60 17.56
CA ALA A 731 -11.07 22.61 16.71
C ALA A 731 -11.04 21.18 17.28
N PHE A 732 -10.03 20.79 18.07
CA PHE A 732 -9.89 19.41 18.56
C PHE A 732 -10.97 19.04 19.60
N LYS A 733 -11.40 20.01 20.42
CA LYS A 733 -12.51 19.84 21.36
C LYS A 733 -13.85 20.22 20.76
N THR A 734 -13.90 21.25 19.91
CA THR A 734 -15.16 21.65 19.28
C THR A 734 -15.61 20.67 18.20
N GLN A 735 -14.75 20.05 17.38
CA GLN A 735 -15.22 19.09 16.37
C GLN A 735 -15.58 17.71 16.94
N GLY A 736 -14.91 17.26 18.02
CA GLY A 736 -15.37 16.07 18.77
C GLY A 736 -16.66 16.31 19.58
N ALA A 737 -16.90 17.56 20.01
CA ALA A 737 -18.11 17.94 20.76
C ALA A 737 -19.26 18.49 19.90
N ILE A 738 -19.02 18.92 18.65
CA ILE A 738 -20.07 19.33 17.69
C ILE A 738 -20.72 18.10 17.01
N GLY A 739 -20.31 16.89 17.40
CA GLY A 739 -21.14 15.68 17.37
C GLY A 739 -22.37 15.72 18.31
N GLN A 740 -22.86 16.89 18.72
CA GLN A 740 -24.28 17.06 19.04
C GLN A 740 -25.00 17.54 17.78
N LEU A 741 -25.46 16.59 16.96
CA LEU A 741 -26.78 16.80 16.36
C LEU A 741 -27.73 17.00 17.53
N SER A 742 -28.22 18.23 17.63
CA SER A 742 -29.31 18.63 18.51
C SER A 742 -30.34 17.50 18.62
N ARG A 743 -30.80 17.24 19.85
CA ARG A 743 -32.04 16.51 20.10
C ARG A 743 -33.20 17.26 19.42
N ALA A 744 -33.36 17.08 18.13
CA ALA A 744 -34.52 17.52 17.37
C ALA A 744 -34.62 16.66 16.10
N ARG A 745 -35.58 15.72 16.15
CA ARG A 745 -36.11 14.92 15.02
C ARG A 745 -35.22 13.81 14.49
N ILE A 746 -35.20 12.72 15.24
CA ILE A 746 -35.33 11.37 14.68
C ILE A 746 -36.69 11.33 13.95
N TYR A 747 -36.70 11.53 12.63
CA TYR A 747 -37.77 11.06 11.77
C TYR A 747 -37.14 10.40 10.55
N ARG A 748 -37.27 9.07 10.52
CA ARG A 748 -37.36 8.22 9.32
C ARG A 748 -36.66 8.77 8.07
N LEU A 749 -35.42 8.35 7.83
CA LEU A 749 -34.85 8.29 6.48
C LEU A 749 -34.53 6.84 6.15
N ASN A 750 -34.74 6.54 4.88
CA ASN A 750 -35.16 5.27 4.28
C ASN A 750 -34.03 4.22 4.26
N PRO A 751 -34.34 2.90 4.18
CA PRO A 751 -33.34 1.84 4.20
C PRO A 751 -32.51 1.67 2.92
N ASP A 752 -32.71 2.47 1.87
CA ASP A 752 -32.17 2.20 0.51
C ASP A 752 -31.19 3.29 0.00
N GLU A 753 -30.53 4.04 0.89
CA GLU A 753 -29.45 4.97 0.51
C GLU A 753 -28.32 5.03 1.59
N VAL A 754 -27.63 3.91 1.83
CA VAL A 754 -26.28 3.67 2.44
C VAL A 754 -25.07 4.20 1.70
#